data_AF-W2RGJ0-F1
#
_entry.id   AF-W2RGJ0-F1
#
_cell.length_a   1.000
_cell.length_b   1.000
_cell.length_c   1.000
_cell.angle_alpha   90.00
_cell.angle_beta   90.00
_cell.angle_gamma   90.00
#
_symmetry.space_group_name_H-M   'P 1'
#
loop_
_entity.id
_entity.type
_entity.pdbx_description
1 polymer ?
#
loop_
_entity_poly.entity_id
_entity_poly.type
_entity_poly.pdbx_seq_one_letter_code
_entity_poly.pdbx_strand_id
1 'polypeptide(L)'
;MLLNQDQIRRLNDFRIKWRHIIAFMLHIGNVLMLSTTVAPKKTGSIMAVLAPILQFPGMLFIIGSIRIEMLFLLFGTYDFWYFTVNNILFGWCFTAILRDIRVIVVLVGCLIVQISIGSDALVGDRRQIFLSSVINCGTHFAMFLMVFLKRVDDSGNGDNFILSYSNSGYGFSIRDTLMNTQLNMILLFGRLVYRNWITMREQDSVTVRRINAETSYIPSRRRCVSYYCTVGLRPKTNSIRSTIVRARSTGSLPSTSGPSTRSRAGSVLSIQPLESYHTPDASRAQIPLFGPKIQQRHRHGHAQTIQLQFVPVETDFNAYKTIVPGFGYLLDRILGSSSSHTRRRILLHIFHALGYVGMGVLVLGALVAWIFKDQNLDHIRPGLARTQIIAFFASLVFCGVFFASYQRQLLKRLYSSFNFLFLSTKLTVASLALGQFLNWDCRVVWVWGAWIWMQWAITLDALPPSTMRLLAFRRSVLMLSVLTFELIGLVILSLELFALDRWIVPKVAVVDRVIFGRHVQSSKLFSSDQNKGAMPSPKPLLSWLFVLLLGVLTRHTVATYNIGVGKSDITGPAAEVIMMGFASSDESAAGILNRLYARAFLIEDPDTNERVMFVHCDLHSVMQLVHQEVLAQLATKYNGVYTEQNVILHATHTHAGPGGTAGYFLYDVSIFGYISENFDKIVSGIMSAIDAAHNSVQSGTIRWNKGEVTKGGKNRSPDAYLANLASERAQYSSDIDTTMRALHFFSSSGKLRGVLAFYPVHPTSLTVENRLISGDNKGYAEFLLEDELDDVVVGIGITNAGDVSPNLIDNGDGTFSGEGNTSIESAEIMGKRQYDTLSSLIKGTSELIQGSVVAKLSYVDFSAVTLDGVTSTSADPYANRTCPAVIGQNFAAGTEDGRVLSMFTEGNLKANVLFQTIGGVIKETPQWIQDCQYVNKVPLLAVGLMEPVPWVPNILPVQVVKIGQFAIAVTTFETTTMAGRRIRNTVKTALASTGVTEVELAAISNAYAQYMTTKEEYLTQNYEGASTLFGPNQLAAVQQELTRVAASVVDPSVPLDVGPTPMQIDRTSLITMQTGVVMDAAPLLRSFSDVRTQPSSSYTVGSVASAIFAGAHPKNALTLVSSFCDVQKLGSNGAYTTVLTDAHWDLRYRWERYLIAESKNTCEWNIRKGGRTSVAGTYRFVHRGYSKNLLGRLTAYEGTSNTFTVTA
;
A
#
# COMPACT_ATOMS: atom_id res chain seq x y z
N MET A 1 -15.22 -27.14 -1.36
CA MET A 1 -16.59 -27.48 -0.91
C MET A 1 -16.88 -28.92 -1.31
N LEU A 2 -17.48 -29.72 -0.43
CA LEU A 2 -17.58 -31.20 -0.57
C LEU A 2 -18.85 -31.70 -1.30
N LEU A 3 -19.76 -30.80 -1.71
CA LEU A 3 -21.05 -31.17 -2.31
C LEU A 3 -21.24 -30.51 -3.68
N ASN A 4 -21.77 -31.26 -4.64
CA ASN A 4 -22.15 -30.76 -5.97
C ASN A 4 -23.52 -30.07 -5.96
N GLN A 5 -23.87 -29.39 -7.06
CA GLN A 5 -25.12 -28.62 -7.22
C GLN A 5 -26.40 -29.45 -6.94
N ASP A 6 -26.42 -30.74 -7.30
CA ASP A 6 -27.58 -31.60 -7.07
C ASP A 6 -27.67 -32.11 -5.64
N GLN A 7 -26.54 -32.39 -5.00
CA GLN A 7 -26.47 -32.64 -3.56
C GLN A 7 -26.92 -31.40 -2.77
N ILE A 8 -26.55 -30.19 -3.20
CA ILE A 8 -27.01 -28.93 -2.60
C ILE A 8 -28.52 -28.73 -2.78
N ARG A 9 -29.10 -29.05 -3.95
CA ARG A 9 -30.56 -29.01 -4.16
C ARG A 9 -31.28 -30.03 -3.27
N ARG A 10 -30.88 -31.30 -3.29
CA ARG A 10 -31.46 -32.35 -2.43
C ARG A 10 -31.36 -32.01 -0.95
N LEU A 11 -30.25 -31.43 -0.50
CA LEU A 11 -30.06 -30.97 0.88
C LEU A 11 -30.99 -29.80 1.24
N ASN A 12 -31.22 -28.86 0.32
CA ASN A 12 -32.17 -27.76 0.52
C ASN A 12 -33.64 -28.24 0.53
N ASP A 13 -34.02 -29.17 -0.33
CA ASP A 13 -35.38 -29.75 -0.36
C ASP A 13 -35.64 -30.57 0.91
N PHE A 14 -34.67 -31.40 1.31
CA PHE A 14 -34.68 -32.12 2.58
C PHE A 14 -34.79 -31.16 3.78
N ARG A 15 -34.00 -30.08 3.79
CA ARG A 15 -34.09 -29.01 4.80
C ARG A 15 -35.49 -28.44 4.89
N ILE A 16 -36.08 -28.01 3.77
CA ILE A 16 -37.40 -27.36 3.76
C ILE A 16 -38.47 -28.33 4.29
N LYS A 17 -38.41 -29.60 3.88
CA LYS A 17 -39.34 -30.66 4.32
C LYS A 17 -39.24 -30.95 5.82
N TRP A 18 -38.02 -31.02 6.38
CA TRP A 18 -37.80 -31.50 7.75
C TRP A 18 -37.47 -30.39 8.78
N ARG A 19 -37.40 -29.10 8.38
CA ARG A 19 -36.96 -27.98 9.25
C ARG A 19 -37.60 -27.94 10.63
N HIS A 20 -38.91 -28.19 10.72
CA HIS A 20 -39.66 -28.07 11.96
C HIS A 20 -39.31 -29.20 12.94
N ILE A 21 -39.11 -30.42 12.41
CA ILE A 21 -38.72 -31.59 13.20
C ILE A 21 -37.26 -31.46 13.64
N ILE A 22 -36.35 -31.06 12.75
CA ILE A 22 -34.92 -30.86 13.07
C ILE A 22 -34.73 -29.75 14.12
N ALA A 23 -35.45 -28.62 14.00
CA ALA A 23 -35.39 -27.54 14.99
C ALA A 23 -35.96 -27.98 16.35
N PHE A 24 -37.08 -28.72 16.35
CA PHE A 24 -37.69 -29.27 17.57
C PHE A 24 -36.76 -30.25 18.29
N MET A 25 -36.14 -31.18 17.56
CA MET A 25 -35.14 -32.12 18.11
C MET A 25 -33.93 -31.39 18.71
N LEU A 26 -33.41 -30.36 18.02
CA LEU A 26 -32.28 -29.56 18.52
C LEU A 26 -32.64 -28.80 19.82
N HIS A 27 -33.82 -28.17 19.88
CA HIS A 27 -34.26 -27.45 21.07
C HIS A 27 -34.55 -28.37 22.26
N ILE A 28 -35.19 -29.53 22.03
CA ILE A 28 -35.38 -30.54 23.08
C ILE A 28 -34.03 -31.08 23.57
N GLY A 29 -33.09 -31.33 22.66
CA GLY A 29 -31.73 -31.70 23.01
C GLY A 29 -31.04 -30.69 23.92
N ASN A 30 -31.14 -29.39 23.61
CA ASN A 30 -30.57 -28.32 24.44
C ASN A 30 -31.19 -28.27 25.85
N VAL A 31 -32.49 -28.54 25.98
CA VAL A 31 -33.16 -28.64 27.30
C VAL A 31 -32.71 -29.89 28.06
N LEU A 32 -32.64 -31.04 27.38
CA LEU A 32 -32.16 -32.30 27.96
C LEU A 32 -30.71 -32.20 28.43
N MET A 33 -29.85 -31.46 27.73
CA MET A 33 -28.48 -31.20 28.18
C MET A 33 -28.44 -30.54 29.57
N LEU A 34 -29.26 -29.52 29.81
CA LEU A 34 -29.34 -28.84 31.11
C LEU A 34 -29.86 -29.79 32.20
N SER A 35 -30.89 -30.59 31.90
CA SER A 35 -31.39 -31.60 32.84
C SER A 35 -30.34 -32.67 33.15
N THR A 36 -29.50 -33.04 32.18
CA THR A 36 -28.47 -34.07 32.32
C THR A 36 -27.35 -33.68 33.31
N THR A 37 -26.98 -32.39 33.35
CA THR A 37 -25.90 -31.91 34.23
C THR A 37 -26.33 -31.75 35.69
N VAL A 38 -27.64 -31.66 35.94
CA VAL A 38 -28.25 -31.56 37.29
C VAL A 38 -28.76 -32.92 37.78
N ALA A 39 -29.03 -33.87 36.87
CA ALA A 39 -29.50 -35.20 37.24
C ALA A 39 -28.45 -35.99 38.05
N PRO A 40 -28.89 -36.81 39.04
CA PRO A 40 -28.01 -37.72 39.78
C PRO A 40 -27.21 -38.61 38.82
N LYS A 41 -25.94 -38.89 39.15
CA LYS A 41 -24.99 -39.60 38.28
C LYS A 41 -25.57 -40.77 37.48
N LYS A 42 -26.36 -41.66 38.09
CA LYS A 42 -26.97 -42.82 37.42
C LYS A 42 -27.93 -42.41 36.29
N THR A 43 -28.83 -41.47 36.55
CA THR A 43 -29.82 -40.99 35.57
C THR A 43 -29.15 -40.09 34.52
N GLY A 44 -28.29 -39.17 34.95
CA GLY A 44 -27.54 -38.29 34.07
C GLY A 44 -26.62 -39.05 33.10
N SER A 45 -26.02 -40.17 33.52
CA SER A 45 -25.19 -40.99 32.63
C SER A 45 -25.95 -41.55 31.42
N ILE A 46 -27.23 -41.92 31.60
CA ILE A 46 -28.09 -42.41 30.51
C ILE A 46 -28.50 -41.25 29.60
N MET A 47 -28.93 -40.13 30.20
CA MET A 47 -29.33 -38.93 29.44
C MET A 47 -28.16 -38.33 28.64
N ALA A 48 -26.92 -38.49 29.11
CA ALA A 48 -25.72 -37.98 28.45
C ALA A 48 -25.41 -38.61 27.10
N VAL A 49 -25.96 -39.80 26.82
CA VAL A 49 -25.88 -40.45 25.50
C VAL A 49 -27.07 -40.03 24.62
N LEU A 50 -28.27 -39.92 25.21
CA LEU A 50 -29.50 -39.60 24.47
C LEU A 50 -29.56 -38.14 23.99
N ALA A 51 -29.11 -37.18 24.79
CA ALA A 51 -29.20 -35.76 24.44
C ALA A 51 -28.37 -35.39 23.19
N PRO A 52 -27.10 -35.82 23.03
CA PRO A 52 -26.34 -35.60 21.79
C PRO A 52 -26.97 -36.23 20.55
N ILE A 53 -27.57 -37.43 20.67
CA ILE A 53 -28.22 -38.12 19.55
C ILE A 53 -29.39 -37.29 18.99
N LEU A 54 -30.17 -36.65 19.86
CA LEU A 54 -31.25 -35.73 19.46
C LEU A 54 -30.73 -34.46 18.77
N GLN A 55 -29.54 -33.97 19.14
CA GLN A 55 -28.97 -32.73 18.60
C GLN A 55 -28.19 -32.92 17.30
N PHE A 56 -27.57 -34.09 17.12
CA PHE A 56 -26.63 -34.36 16.02
C PHE A 56 -27.18 -34.05 14.61
N PRO A 57 -28.45 -34.41 14.26
CA PRO A 57 -29.04 -34.01 12.98
C PRO A 57 -29.12 -32.49 12.79
N GLY A 58 -29.41 -31.75 13.87
CA GLY A 58 -29.44 -30.29 13.87
C GLY A 58 -28.05 -29.67 13.70
N MET A 59 -27.02 -30.23 14.35
CA MET A 59 -25.65 -29.74 14.22
C MET A 59 -25.09 -29.92 12.81
N LEU A 60 -25.21 -31.13 12.24
CA LEU A 60 -24.78 -31.40 10.86
C LEU A 60 -25.48 -30.46 9.88
N PHE A 61 -26.78 -30.23 10.09
CA PHE A 61 -27.56 -29.34 9.25
C PHE A 61 -27.07 -27.88 9.33
N ILE A 62 -26.75 -27.38 10.52
CA ILE A 62 -26.23 -26.01 10.70
C ILE A 62 -24.81 -25.89 10.12
N ILE A 63 -23.90 -26.82 10.41
CA ILE A 63 -22.53 -26.82 9.88
C ILE A 63 -22.54 -26.82 8.34
N GLY A 64 -23.36 -27.66 7.72
CA GLY A 64 -23.54 -27.70 6.25
C GLY A 64 -24.17 -26.44 5.64
N SER A 65 -24.67 -25.51 6.48
CA SER A 65 -25.26 -24.23 6.07
C SER A 65 -24.35 -23.02 6.30
N ILE A 66 -23.17 -23.21 6.93
CA ILE A 66 -22.19 -22.15 7.17
C ILE A 66 -21.45 -21.80 5.87
N ARG A 67 -21.36 -20.50 5.55
CA ARG A 67 -20.50 -20.02 4.46
C ARG A 67 -19.05 -19.90 4.91
N ILE A 68 -18.17 -20.65 4.25
CA ILE A 68 -16.73 -20.71 4.54
C ILE A 68 -16.08 -19.32 4.39
N GLU A 69 -16.53 -18.52 3.42
CA GLU A 69 -16.03 -17.18 3.15
C GLU A 69 -16.32 -16.22 4.33
N MET A 70 -17.52 -16.34 4.90
CA MET A 70 -17.91 -15.57 6.10
C MET A 70 -17.22 -16.11 7.36
N LEU A 71 -16.91 -17.41 7.41
CA LEU A 71 -16.20 -18.03 8.52
C LEU A 71 -14.72 -17.57 8.58
N PHE A 72 -14.03 -17.46 7.44
CA PHE A 72 -12.68 -16.88 7.39
C PHE A 72 -12.64 -15.42 7.86
N LEU A 73 -13.65 -14.61 7.48
CA LEU A 73 -13.77 -13.25 7.99
C LEU A 73 -13.99 -13.21 9.51
N LEU A 74 -14.77 -14.14 10.08
CA LEU A 74 -14.95 -14.27 11.53
C LEU A 74 -13.65 -14.69 12.24
N PHE A 75 -12.85 -15.60 11.67
CA PHE A 75 -11.56 -16.03 12.22
C PHE A 75 -10.53 -14.89 12.30
N GLY A 76 -10.66 -13.84 11.49
CA GLY A 76 -9.86 -12.61 11.61
C GLY A 76 -10.27 -11.68 12.76
N THR A 77 -11.35 -11.97 13.49
CA THR A 77 -11.86 -11.07 14.55
C THR A 77 -11.44 -11.49 15.95
N TYR A 78 -11.06 -10.51 16.79
CA TYR A 78 -10.80 -10.71 18.22
C TYR A 78 -11.99 -11.37 18.93
N ASP A 79 -13.23 -10.92 18.63
CA ASP A 79 -14.43 -11.42 19.29
C ASP A 79 -14.62 -12.93 19.10
N PHE A 80 -14.36 -13.47 17.89
CA PHE A 80 -14.42 -14.92 17.66
C PHE A 80 -13.46 -15.69 18.59
N TRP A 81 -12.21 -15.27 18.69
CA TRP A 81 -11.22 -15.92 19.55
C TRP A 81 -11.51 -15.72 21.03
N TYR A 82 -11.99 -14.54 21.44
CA TYR A 82 -12.36 -14.27 22.83
C TYR A 82 -13.50 -15.18 23.32
N PHE A 83 -14.55 -15.33 22.50
CA PHE A 83 -15.61 -16.30 22.74
C PHE A 83 -15.06 -17.73 22.80
N THR A 84 -14.22 -18.12 21.84
CA THR A 84 -13.64 -19.47 21.74
C THR A 84 -12.82 -19.83 22.98
N VAL A 85 -11.95 -18.93 23.45
CA VAL A 85 -11.14 -19.13 24.67
C VAL A 85 -12.02 -19.28 25.91
N ASN A 86 -13.02 -18.40 26.10
CA ASN A 86 -13.95 -18.53 27.24
C ASN A 86 -14.77 -19.83 27.18
N ASN A 87 -15.15 -20.29 25.98
CA ASN A 87 -15.89 -21.53 25.76
C ASN A 87 -15.03 -22.77 26.10
N ILE A 88 -13.76 -22.77 25.69
CA ILE A 88 -12.79 -23.83 26.03
C ILE A 88 -12.54 -23.86 27.54
N LEU A 89 -12.31 -22.70 28.18
CA LEU A 89 -12.10 -22.61 29.63
C LEU A 89 -13.32 -23.09 30.42
N PHE A 90 -14.53 -22.69 30.01
CA PHE A 90 -15.79 -23.20 30.56
C PHE A 90 -15.86 -24.73 30.46
N GLY A 91 -15.64 -25.29 29.27
CA GLY A 91 -15.69 -26.73 29.02
C GLY A 91 -14.67 -27.51 29.86
N TRP A 92 -13.43 -27.01 29.93
CA TRP A 92 -12.37 -27.65 30.71
C TRP A 92 -12.67 -27.62 32.22
N CYS A 93 -13.11 -26.48 32.76
CA CYS A 93 -13.48 -26.38 34.17
C CYS A 93 -14.67 -27.30 34.50
N PHE A 94 -15.69 -27.34 33.64
CA PHE A 94 -16.90 -28.10 33.92
C PHE A 94 -16.71 -29.62 33.77
N THR A 95 -15.87 -30.06 32.82
CA THR A 95 -15.48 -31.48 32.73
C THR A 95 -14.65 -31.94 33.93
N ALA A 96 -13.79 -31.06 34.48
CA ALA A 96 -13.03 -31.33 35.70
C ALA A 96 -13.88 -31.43 36.98
N ILE A 97 -15.11 -30.88 37.00
CA ILE A 97 -16.10 -31.07 38.07
C ILE A 97 -16.83 -32.42 37.94
N LEU A 98 -17.33 -32.74 36.74
CA LEU A 98 -18.19 -33.92 36.54
C LEU A 98 -17.43 -35.25 36.68
N ARG A 99 -16.23 -35.36 36.08
CA ARG A 99 -15.35 -36.54 36.12
C ARG A 99 -16.04 -37.89 35.80
N ASP A 100 -17.09 -37.89 35.00
CA ASP A 100 -17.80 -39.07 34.54
C ASP A 100 -18.38 -38.87 33.12
N ILE A 101 -19.14 -39.85 32.60
CA ILE A 101 -19.65 -39.85 31.23
C ILE A 101 -20.55 -38.63 30.88
N ARG A 102 -21.06 -37.88 31.88
CA ARG A 102 -21.77 -36.60 31.65
C ARG A 102 -20.87 -35.54 30.98
N VAL A 103 -19.56 -35.72 30.99
CA VAL A 103 -18.57 -34.94 30.21
C VAL A 103 -18.92 -34.84 28.72
N ILE A 104 -19.54 -35.88 28.12
CA ILE A 104 -19.93 -35.87 26.70
C ILE A 104 -20.85 -34.69 26.39
N VAL A 105 -21.82 -34.41 27.27
CA VAL A 105 -22.77 -33.29 27.15
C VAL A 105 -22.05 -31.93 27.19
N VAL A 106 -20.95 -31.82 27.93
CA VAL A 106 -20.15 -30.60 27.99
C VAL A 106 -19.43 -30.33 26.67
N LEU A 107 -18.78 -31.36 26.11
CA LEU A 107 -18.06 -31.25 24.82
C LEU A 107 -19.02 -30.90 23.68
N VAL A 108 -20.18 -31.58 23.64
CA VAL A 108 -21.26 -31.33 22.69
C VAL A 108 -21.83 -29.91 22.87
N GLY A 109 -21.95 -29.43 24.11
CA GLY A 109 -22.30 -28.04 24.43
C GLY A 109 -21.33 -27.00 23.91
N CYS A 110 -20.03 -27.20 24.15
CA CYS A 110 -18.98 -26.32 23.63
C CYS A 110 -19.01 -26.25 22.10
N LEU A 111 -19.31 -27.36 21.41
CA LEU A 111 -19.50 -27.37 19.97
C LEU A 111 -20.74 -26.58 19.52
N ILE A 112 -21.89 -26.70 20.22
CA ILE A 112 -23.10 -25.90 19.96
C ILE A 112 -22.82 -24.40 20.14
N VAL A 113 -22.10 -24.03 21.21
CA VAL A 113 -21.68 -22.64 21.47
C VAL A 113 -20.82 -22.15 20.30
N GLN A 114 -19.84 -22.95 19.85
CA GLN A 114 -18.98 -22.61 18.72
C GLN A 114 -19.74 -22.42 17.41
N ILE A 115 -20.68 -23.32 17.11
CA ILE A 115 -21.58 -23.22 15.95
C ILE A 115 -22.48 -21.97 16.06
N SER A 116 -22.94 -21.63 17.27
CA SER A 116 -23.78 -20.46 17.53
C SER A 116 -23.03 -19.14 17.35
N ILE A 117 -21.72 -19.10 17.65
CA ILE A 117 -20.84 -17.96 17.32
C ILE A 117 -20.68 -17.84 15.79
N GLY A 118 -20.58 -18.97 15.09
CA GLY A 118 -20.63 -19.04 13.63
C GLY A 118 -21.98 -18.69 12.99
N SER A 119 -23.03 -18.36 13.76
CA SER A 119 -24.37 -18.12 13.23
C SER A 119 -24.49 -16.90 12.30
N ASP A 120 -23.57 -15.95 12.37
CA ASP A 120 -23.51 -14.83 11.40
C ASP A 120 -23.11 -15.27 9.99
N ALA A 121 -22.39 -16.39 9.86
CA ALA A 121 -22.08 -17.02 8.59
C ALA A 121 -23.25 -17.86 8.04
N LEU A 122 -24.39 -17.94 8.75
CA LEU A 122 -25.60 -18.62 8.28
C LEU A 122 -26.49 -17.68 7.44
N VAL A 123 -26.80 -18.14 6.23
CA VAL A 123 -27.84 -17.55 5.37
C VAL A 123 -29.17 -18.26 5.66
N GLY A 124 -29.72 -18.02 6.86
CA GLY A 124 -30.93 -18.69 7.38
C GLY A 124 -32.01 -17.76 7.94
N ASP A 125 -33.07 -18.37 8.48
CA ASP A 125 -34.17 -17.68 9.17
C ASP A 125 -33.68 -17.02 10.46
N ARG A 126 -33.82 -15.69 10.54
CA ARG A 126 -33.37 -14.88 11.68
C ARG A 126 -34.18 -15.13 12.95
N ARG A 127 -35.44 -15.57 12.86
CA ARG A 127 -36.26 -15.89 14.05
C ARG A 127 -35.69 -17.11 14.79
N GLN A 128 -35.24 -18.12 14.04
CA GLN A 128 -34.57 -19.31 14.59
C GLN A 128 -33.22 -18.95 15.24
N ILE A 129 -32.41 -18.10 14.61
CA ILE A 129 -31.12 -17.64 15.15
C ILE A 129 -31.34 -16.82 16.45
N PHE A 130 -32.34 -15.93 16.46
CA PHE A 130 -32.73 -15.17 17.66
C PHE A 130 -33.19 -16.10 18.80
N LEU A 131 -34.12 -17.02 18.52
CA LEU A 131 -34.63 -17.97 19.51
C LEU A 131 -33.52 -18.86 20.08
N SER A 132 -32.63 -19.37 19.23
CA SER A 132 -31.44 -20.13 19.66
C SER A 132 -30.52 -19.31 20.56
N SER A 133 -30.29 -18.02 20.23
CA SER A 133 -29.50 -17.10 21.07
C SER A 133 -30.13 -16.91 22.46
N VAL A 134 -31.46 -16.77 22.52
CA VAL A 134 -32.22 -16.62 23.78
C VAL A 134 -32.13 -17.90 24.61
N ILE A 135 -32.33 -19.06 23.99
CA ILE A 135 -32.24 -20.37 24.66
C ILE A 135 -30.82 -20.58 25.22
N ASN A 136 -29.77 -20.37 24.42
CA ASN A 136 -28.40 -20.54 24.90
C ASN A 136 -28.08 -19.59 26.06
N CYS A 137 -28.48 -18.32 25.99
CA CYS A 137 -28.32 -17.36 27.10
C CYS A 137 -29.02 -17.86 28.38
N GLY A 138 -30.26 -18.35 28.26
CA GLY A 138 -31.02 -18.94 29.36
C GLY A 138 -30.38 -20.20 29.93
N THR A 139 -29.85 -21.09 29.08
CA THR A 139 -29.14 -22.30 29.49
C THR A 139 -27.85 -21.98 30.25
N HIS A 140 -27.06 -21.01 29.80
CA HIS A 140 -25.87 -20.55 30.52
C HIS A 140 -26.23 -19.92 31.87
N PHE A 141 -27.30 -19.11 31.94
CA PHE A 141 -27.80 -18.53 33.19
C PHE A 141 -28.31 -19.61 34.18
N ALA A 142 -29.08 -20.59 33.70
CA ALA A 142 -29.54 -21.69 34.52
C ALA A 142 -28.38 -22.55 35.02
N MET A 143 -27.37 -22.81 34.18
CA MET A 143 -26.18 -23.56 34.58
C MET A 143 -25.31 -22.80 35.58
N PHE A 144 -25.16 -21.48 35.43
CA PHE A 144 -24.54 -20.60 36.43
C PHE A 144 -25.26 -20.72 37.78
N LEU A 145 -26.59 -20.66 37.80
CA LEU A 145 -27.38 -20.81 39.02
C LEU A 145 -27.22 -22.20 39.66
N MET A 146 -27.18 -23.27 38.88
CA MET A 146 -26.98 -24.64 39.38
C MET A 146 -25.58 -24.86 39.96
N VAL A 147 -24.54 -24.27 39.36
CA VAL A 147 -23.17 -24.28 39.90
C VAL A 147 -23.08 -23.46 41.18
N PHE A 148 -23.65 -22.25 41.19
CA PHE A 148 -23.67 -21.33 42.33
C PHE A 148 -24.39 -21.93 43.56
N LEU A 149 -25.55 -22.56 43.35
CA LEU A 149 -26.32 -23.25 44.40
C LEU A 149 -25.74 -24.63 44.80
N LYS A 150 -24.57 -25.00 44.28
CA LYS A 150 -23.92 -26.33 44.44
C LYS A 150 -24.93 -27.47 44.21
N ARG A 151 -25.67 -27.43 43.10
CA ARG A 151 -26.67 -28.44 42.68
C ARG A 151 -26.15 -29.48 41.69
N VAL A 152 -24.95 -29.26 41.13
CA VAL A 152 -24.24 -30.26 40.34
C VAL A 152 -23.60 -31.28 41.28
N ASP A 153 -23.86 -32.56 41.04
CA ASP A 153 -23.33 -33.72 41.77
C ASP A 153 -21.83 -33.89 41.50
N ASP A 154 -21.00 -33.23 42.32
CA ASP A 154 -19.54 -33.19 42.23
C ASP A 154 -18.87 -34.35 42.99
N SER A 155 -17.97 -35.07 42.30
CA SER A 155 -17.35 -36.31 42.81
C SER A 155 -16.30 -36.11 43.91
N GLY A 156 -16.16 -34.90 44.45
CA GLY A 156 -15.23 -34.55 45.51
C GLY A 156 -15.76 -33.38 46.34
N ASN A 157 -15.77 -33.55 47.66
CA ASN A 157 -16.43 -32.67 48.62
C ASN A 157 -15.62 -31.39 48.93
N GLY A 158 -15.11 -30.70 47.90
CA GLY A 158 -14.19 -29.57 48.05
C GLY A 158 -13.95 -28.76 46.78
N ASP A 159 -13.71 -27.47 46.96
CA ASP A 159 -13.39 -26.50 45.90
C ASP A 159 -11.96 -26.73 45.35
N ASN A 160 -11.80 -27.79 44.53
CA ASN A 160 -10.55 -28.15 43.86
C ASN A 160 -9.91 -26.93 43.15
N PHE A 161 -8.62 -26.69 43.39
CA PHE A 161 -7.89 -25.56 42.84
C PHE A 161 -7.24 -25.89 41.48
N ILE A 162 -7.38 -24.99 40.51
CA ILE A 162 -6.66 -25.00 39.22
C ILE A 162 -5.19 -24.63 39.45
N LEU A 163 -4.96 -23.67 40.33
CA LEU A 163 -3.64 -23.15 40.69
C LEU A 163 -3.66 -22.79 42.18
N SER A 164 -2.79 -23.41 42.97
CA SER A 164 -2.49 -22.99 44.35
C SER A 164 -1.18 -22.21 44.33
N TYR A 165 -1.14 -21.04 44.98
CA TYR A 165 -0.03 -20.09 44.87
C TYR A 165 0.54 -19.62 46.21
N SER A 166 0.05 -20.16 47.33
CA SER A 166 0.68 -19.99 48.65
C SER A 166 0.85 -21.33 49.36
N ASN A 167 1.82 -21.36 50.29
CA ASN A 167 1.91 -22.40 51.33
C ASN A 167 0.70 -22.37 52.29
N SER A 168 -0.12 -21.31 52.19
CA SER A 168 -1.30 -21.02 52.97
C SER A 168 -2.60 -21.59 52.34
N GLY A 169 -2.51 -22.35 51.25
CA GLY A 169 -3.65 -22.97 50.56
C GLY A 169 -4.52 -22.02 49.72
N TYR A 170 -4.10 -20.77 49.50
CA TYR A 170 -4.78 -19.84 48.58
C TYR A 170 -4.59 -20.31 47.13
N GLY A 171 -5.70 -20.36 46.38
CA GLY A 171 -5.72 -20.79 44.99
C GLY A 171 -6.96 -20.34 44.21
N PHE A 172 -6.91 -20.47 42.90
CA PHE A 172 -8.07 -20.30 42.01
C PHE A 172 -8.89 -21.58 41.97
N SER A 173 -10.12 -21.59 42.50
CA SER A 173 -10.94 -22.80 42.44
C SER A 173 -11.51 -23.02 41.03
N ILE A 174 -11.71 -24.29 40.66
CA ILE A 174 -12.39 -24.66 39.41
C ILE A 174 -13.80 -24.05 39.37
N ARG A 175 -14.48 -23.96 40.53
CA ARG A 175 -15.83 -23.40 40.67
C ARG A 175 -15.84 -21.88 40.42
N ASP A 176 -14.87 -21.13 40.91
CA ASP A 176 -14.78 -19.67 40.70
C ASP A 176 -14.45 -19.33 39.23
N THR A 177 -13.48 -20.03 38.63
CA THR A 177 -13.15 -19.87 37.20
C THR A 177 -14.34 -20.26 36.31
N LEU A 178 -15.08 -21.30 36.69
CA LEU A 178 -16.31 -21.69 36.01
C LEU A 178 -17.40 -20.63 36.12
N MET A 179 -17.62 -20.04 37.30
CA MET A 179 -18.59 -18.96 37.49
C MET A 179 -18.23 -17.70 36.69
N ASN A 180 -16.94 -17.33 36.62
CA ASN A 180 -16.47 -16.19 35.82
C ASN A 180 -16.65 -16.43 34.32
N THR A 181 -16.22 -17.59 33.80
CA THR A 181 -16.40 -17.95 32.39
C THR A 181 -17.88 -18.03 31.99
N GLN A 182 -18.75 -18.53 32.88
CA GLN A 182 -20.20 -18.51 32.69
C GLN A 182 -20.77 -17.08 32.66
N LEU A 183 -20.38 -16.20 33.58
CA LEU A 183 -20.83 -14.80 33.58
C LEU A 183 -20.42 -14.08 32.28
N ASN A 184 -19.21 -14.34 31.80
CA ASN A 184 -18.74 -13.85 30.49
C ASN A 184 -19.61 -14.39 29.35
N MET A 185 -19.89 -15.71 29.32
CA MET A 185 -20.77 -16.32 28.32
C MET A 185 -22.19 -15.74 28.35
N ILE A 186 -22.79 -15.52 29.52
CA ILE A 186 -24.13 -14.91 29.66
C ILE A 186 -24.17 -13.51 29.05
N LEU A 187 -23.19 -12.65 29.38
CA LEU A 187 -23.10 -11.31 28.80
C LEU A 187 -22.91 -11.35 27.29
N LEU A 188 -22.00 -12.21 26.81
CA LEU A 188 -21.67 -12.38 25.40
C LEU A 188 -22.86 -12.96 24.59
N PHE A 189 -23.64 -13.90 25.12
CA PHE A 189 -24.89 -14.34 24.50
C PHE A 189 -26.00 -13.28 24.59
N GLY A 190 -26.05 -12.50 25.68
CA GLY A 190 -26.93 -11.34 25.81
C GLY A 190 -26.72 -10.30 24.71
N ARG A 191 -25.46 -10.06 24.28
CA ARG A 191 -25.13 -9.26 23.09
C ARG A 191 -25.79 -9.81 21.83
N LEU A 192 -25.67 -11.13 21.60
CA LEU A 192 -26.22 -11.78 20.41
C LEU A 192 -27.75 -11.67 20.41
N VAL A 193 -28.41 -11.90 21.55
CA VAL A 193 -29.86 -11.68 21.74
C VAL A 193 -30.26 -10.24 21.40
N TYR A 194 -29.63 -9.25 22.03
CA TYR A 194 -29.94 -7.82 21.83
C TYR A 194 -29.72 -7.37 20.38
N ARG A 195 -28.59 -7.77 19.77
CA ARG A 195 -28.27 -7.45 18.38
C ARG A 195 -29.27 -8.09 17.40
N ASN A 196 -29.60 -9.36 17.60
CA ASN A 196 -30.54 -10.09 16.76
C ASN A 196 -31.96 -9.50 16.90
N TRP A 197 -32.35 -9.09 18.11
CA TRP A 197 -33.61 -8.38 18.37
C TRP A 197 -33.69 -7.01 17.67
N ILE A 198 -32.68 -6.14 17.81
CA ILE A 198 -32.64 -4.85 17.07
C ILE A 198 -32.75 -5.12 15.56
N THR A 199 -32.01 -6.10 15.07
CA THR A 199 -31.94 -6.39 13.64
C THR A 199 -33.27 -6.90 13.10
N MET A 200 -34.03 -7.69 13.87
CA MET A 200 -35.42 -8.05 13.56
C MET A 200 -36.32 -6.81 13.56
N ARG A 201 -36.29 -5.99 14.62
CA ARG A 201 -37.11 -4.79 14.76
C ARG A 201 -36.88 -3.76 13.65
N GLU A 202 -35.63 -3.59 13.20
CA GLU A 202 -35.30 -2.77 12.03
C GLU A 202 -35.93 -3.35 10.75
N GLN A 203 -35.88 -4.67 10.53
CA GLN A 203 -36.51 -5.30 9.36
C GLN A 203 -38.04 -5.18 9.37
N ASP A 204 -38.68 -5.33 10.52
CA ASP A 204 -40.13 -5.15 10.62
C ASP A 204 -40.51 -3.70 10.30
N SER A 205 -39.75 -2.70 10.79
CA SER A 205 -39.95 -1.29 10.44
C SER A 205 -39.73 -0.95 8.96
N VAL A 206 -38.78 -1.65 8.30
CA VAL A 206 -38.56 -1.56 6.85
C VAL A 206 -39.69 -2.24 6.08
N THR A 207 -40.25 -3.33 6.61
CA THR A 207 -41.38 -4.05 6.00
C THR A 207 -42.66 -3.21 6.06
N VAL A 208 -42.88 -2.46 7.14
CA VAL A 208 -43.97 -1.46 7.23
C VAL A 208 -43.77 -0.32 6.22
N ARG A 209 -42.54 0.19 6.02
CA ARG A 209 -42.26 1.17 4.94
C ARG A 209 -42.46 0.60 3.53
N ARG A 210 -42.36 -0.72 3.37
CA ARG A 210 -42.45 -1.42 2.08
C ARG A 210 -43.86 -1.47 1.49
N ILE A 211 -44.88 -1.27 2.33
CA ILE A 211 -46.27 -1.13 1.88
C ILE A 211 -46.49 0.23 1.19
N ASN A 212 -45.62 1.21 1.43
CA ASN A 212 -45.77 2.60 0.96
C ASN A 212 -44.68 3.07 -0.03
N ALA A 213 -43.86 2.18 -0.61
CA ALA A 213 -42.82 2.59 -1.56
C ALA A 213 -42.45 1.50 -2.59
N GLU A 214 -42.73 1.75 -3.87
CA GLU A 214 -42.29 0.97 -5.02
C GLU A 214 -40.79 1.15 -5.31
N THR A 215 -39.93 0.74 -4.39
CA THR A 215 -38.48 0.70 -4.63
C THR A 215 -37.95 -0.72 -4.47
N SER A 216 -37.42 -1.27 -5.57
CA SER A 216 -36.88 -2.63 -5.70
C SER A 216 -35.53 -2.83 -4.99
N TYR A 217 -35.43 -2.34 -3.75
CA TYR A 217 -34.30 -2.55 -2.86
C TYR A 217 -34.71 -3.51 -1.74
N ILE A 218 -33.85 -4.48 -1.44
CA ILE A 218 -33.97 -5.31 -0.24
C ILE A 218 -32.79 -4.96 0.68
N PRO A 219 -32.91 -3.92 1.53
CA PRO A 219 -31.90 -3.63 2.53
C PRO A 219 -31.93 -4.72 3.61
N SER A 220 -31.06 -5.72 3.48
CA SER A 220 -30.75 -6.58 4.61
C SER A 220 -29.61 -5.93 5.40
N ARG A 221 -29.95 -5.07 6.38
CA ARG A 221 -28.93 -4.67 7.37
C ARG A 221 -28.43 -5.94 8.07
N ARG A 222 -27.12 -6.17 7.99
CA ARG A 222 -26.38 -7.31 8.58
C ARG A 222 -25.30 -6.70 9.46
N ARG A 223 -25.58 -6.57 10.76
CA ARG A 223 -24.60 -6.09 11.76
C ARG A 223 -23.63 -7.23 12.10
N CYS A 224 -22.62 -7.42 11.25
CA CYS A 224 -21.49 -8.30 11.58
C CYS A 224 -20.73 -7.74 12.79
N VAL A 225 -20.06 -8.62 13.54
CA VAL A 225 -19.80 -8.48 14.98
C VAL A 225 -19.15 -7.15 15.44
N SER A 226 -18.37 -6.44 14.60
CA SER A 226 -17.89 -5.07 14.91
C SER A 226 -17.99 -4.04 13.77
N TYR A 227 -18.69 -4.34 12.66
CA TYR A 227 -18.71 -3.47 11.47
C TYR A 227 -20.13 -2.99 11.10
N TYR A 228 -20.26 -1.68 10.83
CA TYR A 228 -21.46 -1.08 10.25
C TYR A 228 -21.48 -1.27 8.73
N CYS A 229 -22.04 -2.37 8.24
CA CYS A 229 -22.22 -2.56 6.80
C CYS A 229 -23.69 -2.80 6.43
N THR A 230 -24.16 -2.09 5.40
CA THR A 230 -25.45 -2.37 4.77
C THR A 230 -25.24 -3.45 3.70
N VAL A 231 -26.02 -4.54 3.73
CA VAL A 231 -25.92 -5.64 2.75
C VAL A 231 -27.20 -5.66 1.91
N GLY A 232 -27.15 -4.96 0.78
CA GLY A 232 -28.23 -4.97 -0.20
C GLY A 232 -28.19 -6.23 -1.06
N LEU A 233 -29.34 -6.84 -1.29
CA LEU A 233 -29.51 -7.84 -2.36
C LEU A 233 -30.02 -7.11 -3.60
N ARG A 234 -29.21 -7.07 -4.68
CA ARG A 234 -29.65 -6.59 -6.00
C ARG A 234 -30.03 -7.78 -6.89
N PRO A 235 -31.24 -7.82 -7.47
CA PRO A 235 -31.49 -8.67 -8.63
C PRO A 235 -30.58 -8.23 -9.77
N LYS A 236 -30.01 -9.18 -10.53
CA LYS A 236 -29.23 -8.87 -11.72
C LYS A 236 -30.19 -8.53 -12.87
N THR A 237 -30.65 -7.28 -12.92
CA THR A 237 -31.46 -6.76 -14.04
C THR A 237 -30.59 -6.62 -15.28
N ASN A 238 -30.90 -7.37 -16.34
CA ASN A 238 -30.38 -7.09 -17.67
C ASN A 238 -31.11 -5.84 -18.22
N SER A 239 -30.33 -4.78 -18.46
CA SER A 239 -30.71 -3.50 -19.12
C SER A 239 -31.88 -2.70 -18.50
N ILE A 240 -32.25 -1.60 -19.19
CA ILE A 240 -33.14 -0.45 -18.84
C ILE A 240 -32.35 0.72 -18.22
N ARG A 241 -31.91 1.68 -19.03
CA ARG A 241 -32.62 2.91 -19.50
C ARG A 241 -33.02 3.85 -18.36
N SER A 242 -32.47 5.06 -18.42
CA SER A 242 -32.82 6.18 -17.54
C SER A 242 -34.25 6.66 -17.79
N THR A 243 -34.99 6.91 -16.70
CA THR A 243 -36.28 7.62 -16.74
C THR A 243 -36.17 8.80 -15.79
N ILE A 244 -36.18 10.02 -16.33
CA ILE A 244 -36.11 11.26 -15.56
C ILE A 244 -37.52 11.58 -15.04
N VAL A 245 -37.67 11.77 -13.72
CA VAL A 245 -38.91 12.23 -13.10
C VAL A 245 -38.71 13.67 -12.61
N ARG A 246 -39.36 14.64 -13.27
CA ARG A 246 -39.43 16.04 -12.79
C ARG A 246 -40.51 16.15 -11.71
N ALA A 247 -40.14 16.64 -10.52
CA ALA A 247 -41.10 17.12 -9.54
C ALA A 247 -41.44 18.59 -9.77
N ARG A 248 -42.74 18.94 -9.74
CA ARG A 248 -43.27 20.29 -9.97
C ARG A 248 -43.48 20.99 -8.63
N SER A 249 -43.04 22.25 -8.51
CA SER A 249 -43.26 23.10 -7.33
C SER A 249 -44.39 24.10 -7.59
N THR A 250 -45.32 24.25 -6.65
CA THR A 250 -46.42 25.23 -6.67
C THR A 250 -46.65 25.77 -5.25
N GLY A 251 -46.55 27.10 -5.02
CA GLY A 251 -46.95 27.72 -3.75
C GLY A 251 -46.23 29.03 -3.37
N SER A 252 -46.90 30.16 -3.60
CA SER A 252 -46.63 31.54 -3.12
C SER A 252 -47.12 31.75 -1.67
N LEU A 253 -46.85 32.81 -0.88
CA LEU A 253 -46.03 34.07 -0.82
C LEU A 253 -46.14 34.57 0.67
N PRO A 254 -45.76 35.80 1.14
CA PRO A 254 -44.99 36.92 0.60
C PRO A 254 -43.82 37.43 1.52
N SER A 255 -43.17 38.52 1.08
CA SER A 255 -42.05 39.25 1.70
C SER A 255 -42.42 40.36 2.69
N THR A 256 -41.50 40.73 3.60
CA THR A 256 -41.32 42.11 4.11
C THR A 256 -39.83 42.45 4.27
N SER A 257 -39.49 43.74 4.22
CA SER A 257 -38.14 44.28 3.96
C SER A 257 -37.56 45.10 5.14
N GLY A 258 -36.22 45.11 5.30
CA GLY A 258 -35.50 45.96 6.26
C GLY A 258 -33.97 45.68 6.26
N PRO A 259 -33.07 46.67 6.50
CA PRO A 259 -31.73 46.65 5.87
C PRO A 259 -30.53 46.18 6.72
N SER A 260 -29.63 45.49 6.00
CA SER A 260 -28.17 45.33 6.15
C SER A 260 -27.43 45.62 7.48
N THR A 261 -26.79 44.58 8.02
CA THR A 261 -25.40 44.63 8.53
C THR A 261 -24.60 43.44 8.00
N ARG A 262 -23.37 43.66 7.52
CA ARG A 262 -22.52 42.63 6.87
C ARG A 262 -21.97 41.61 7.88
N SER A 263 -22.10 40.31 7.58
CA SER A 263 -21.24 39.26 8.14
C SER A 263 -20.88 38.23 7.05
N ARG A 264 -19.62 37.77 7.06
CA ARG A 264 -19.10 36.77 6.11
C ARG A 264 -19.80 35.42 6.30
N ALA A 265 -20.28 34.83 5.21
CA ALA A 265 -20.67 33.42 5.13
C ALA A 265 -19.82 32.72 4.04
N GLY A 266 -19.44 31.47 4.28
CA GLY A 266 -18.51 30.73 3.42
C GLY A 266 -19.10 30.28 2.09
N SER A 267 -18.26 30.22 1.06
CA SER A 267 -18.61 29.70 -0.26
C SER A 267 -18.79 28.19 -0.24
N VAL A 268 -20.05 27.76 -0.37
CA VAL A 268 -20.42 26.38 -0.71
C VAL A 268 -20.14 26.18 -2.21
N LEU A 269 -19.32 25.19 -2.55
CA LEU A 269 -19.10 24.77 -3.94
C LEU A 269 -20.40 24.19 -4.53
N SER A 270 -20.95 24.83 -5.56
CA SER A 270 -22.06 24.29 -6.34
C SER A 270 -21.54 23.47 -7.51
N ILE A 271 -21.89 22.20 -7.58
CA ILE A 271 -21.63 21.35 -8.76
C ILE A 271 -22.78 21.56 -9.75
N GLN A 272 -22.48 22.06 -10.96
CA GLN A 272 -23.44 22.10 -12.06
C GLN A 272 -23.60 20.70 -12.69
N PRO A 273 -24.82 20.28 -13.06
CA PRO A 273 -25.03 19.11 -13.90
C PRO A 273 -24.90 19.47 -15.38
N LEU A 274 -24.07 18.74 -16.12
CA LEU A 274 -23.97 18.83 -17.58
C LEU A 274 -24.81 17.74 -18.25
N GLU A 275 -25.40 18.08 -19.41
CA GLU A 275 -26.44 17.29 -20.07
C GLU A 275 -25.90 16.11 -20.89
N SER A 276 -26.75 15.09 -21.07
CA SER A 276 -26.45 13.84 -21.78
C SER A 276 -26.81 13.89 -23.26
N TYR A 277 -25.97 13.36 -24.16
CA TYR A 277 -26.45 12.90 -25.49
C TYR A 277 -25.79 11.59 -26.00
N HIS A 278 -26.56 10.90 -26.82
CA HIS A 278 -26.58 9.47 -27.17
C HIS A 278 -25.35 8.79 -27.81
N THR A 279 -25.27 7.47 -27.58
CA THR A 279 -24.67 6.47 -28.49
C THR A 279 -25.75 5.57 -29.13
N PRO A 280 -25.56 5.23 -30.42
CA PRO A 280 -25.79 3.87 -30.95
C PRO A 280 -24.57 3.42 -31.82
N ASP A 281 -24.23 2.15 -32.05
CA ASP A 281 -24.82 0.85 -31.70
C ASP A 281 -23.71 -0.25 -31.62
N ALA A 282 -24.10 -1.53 -31.45
CA ALA A 282 -23.33 -2.79 -31.38
C ALA A 282 -21.94 -2.89 -32.09
N SER A 283 -20.96 -3.73 -31.66
CA SER A 283 -21.12 -5.14 -31.26
C SER A 283 -19.91 -5.80 -30.52
N ARG A 284 -20.20 -6.93 -29.85
CA ARG A 284 -19.39 -7.83 -28.96
C ARG A 284 -17.93 -8.21 -29.35
N ALA A 285 -17.03 -8.25 -28.35
CA ALA A 285 -16.31 -9.46 -27.83
C ALA A 285 -15.40 -9.11 -26.61
N GLN A 286 -15.75 -9.47 -25.36
CA GLN A 286 -15.30 -10.65 -24.57
C GLN A 286 -13.82 -10.70 -24.10
N ILE A 287 -13.63 -10.63 -22.76
CA ILE A 287 -12.39 -10.89 -22.00
C ILE A 287 -12.60 -12.14 -21.11
N PRO A 288 -11.59 -13.01 -20.85
CA PRO A 288 -11.80 -14.31 -20.20
C PRO A 288 -11.85 -14.29 -18.65
N LEU A 289 -12.47 -15.32 -18.08
CA LEU A 289 -12.59 -15.58 -16.64
C LEU A 289 -11.95 -16.94 -16.31
N PHE A 290 -11.02 -16.98 -15.35
CA PHE A 290 -10.50 -18.23 -14.80
C PHE A 290 -11.21 -18.64 -13.50
N GLY A 291 -11.72 -19.87 -13.51
CA GLY A 291 -12.47 -20.53 -12.45
C GLY A 291 -13.19 -21.74 -13.08
N PRO A 292 -13.10 -22.96 -12.51
CA PRO A 292 -13.38 -24.18 -13.26
C PRO A 292 -14.86 -24.29 -13.69
N LYS A 293 -15.09 -24.39 -15.00
CA LYS A 293 -16.41 -24.62 -15.58
C LYS A 293 -16.90 -26.05 -15.32
N ILE A 294 -17.68 -26.24 -14.27
CA ILE A 294 -18.53 -27.44 -14.15
C ILE A 294 -19.71 -27.26 -15.10
N GLN A 295 -19.67 -27.91 -16.27
CA GLN A 295 -20.84 -28.03 -17.14
C GLN A 295 -21.83 -29.03 -16.54
N GLN A 296 -22.90 -28.53 -15.92
CA GLN A 296 -24.14 -29.31 -15.75
C GLN A 296 -25.15 -28.90 -16.83
N ARG A 297 -25.46 -29.83 -17.74
CA ARG A 297 -26.75 -29.82 -18.43
C ARG A 297 -27.83 -30.09 -17.38
N HIS A 298 -28.86 -29.24 -17.27
CA HIS A 298 -30.26 -29.69 -17.19
C HIS A 298 -31.27 -28.53 -17.31
N ARG A 299 -32.53 -28.92 -17.55
CA ARG A 299 -33.66 -28.09 -18.01
C ARG A 299 -34.12 -27.03 -17.00
N HIS A 300 -34.79 -26.02 -17.57
CA HIS A 300 -35.54 -24.91 -16.97
C HIS A 300 -35.70 -24.86 -15.44
N GLY A 301 -35.01 -23.89 -14.84
CA GLY A 301 -35.32 -23.30 -13.53
C GLY A 301 -34.48 -22.03 -13.37
N HIS A 302 -35.11 -20.85 -13.24
CA HIS A 302 -34.39 -19.58 -13.20
C HIS A 302 -33.61 -19.42 -11.87
N ALA A 303 -32.30 -19.64 -11.90
CA ALA A 303 -31.41 -19.33 -10.78
C ALA A 303 -30.96 -17.86 -10.84
N GLN A 304 -31.47 -17.02 -9.94
CA GLN A 304 -31.01 -15.63 -9.81
C GLN A 304 -29.67 -15.58 -9.06
N THR A 305 -28.61 -15.09 -9.72
CA THR A 305 -27.33 -14.77 -9.06
C THR A 305 -27.44 -13.43 -8.34
N ILE A 306 -27.16 -13.40 -7.04
CA ILE A 306 -27.24 -12.18 -6.21
C ILE A 306 -25.83 -11.73 -5.81
N GLN A 307 -25.47 -10.49 -6.13
CA GLN A 307 -24.26 -9.83 -5.62
C GLN A 307 -24.51 -9.22 -4.24
N LEU A 308 -23.49 -9.31 -3.37
CA LEU A 308 -23.45 -8.64 -2.07
C LEU A 308 -22.52 -7.43 -2.21
N GLN A 309 -23.03 -6.24 -1.91
CA GLN A 309 -22.25 -5.00 -1.90
C GLN A 309 -22.34 -4.38 -0.50
N PHE A 310 -21.19 -4.07 0.10
CA PHE A 310 -21.11 -3.34 1.36
C PHE A 310 -21.10 -1.84 1.07
N VAL A 311 -21.99 -1.08 1.72
CA VAL A 311 -22.08 0.37 1.56
C VAL A 311 -21.78 1.04 2.91
N PRO A 312 -20.76 1.93 2.99
CA PRO A 312 -20.49 2.71 4.21
C PRO A 312 -21.63 3.70 4.47
N VAL A 313 -21.86 4.03 5.74
CA VAL A 313 -22.92 4.97 6.14
C VAL A 313 -22.29 6.30 6.50
N GLU A 314 -22.27 7.22 5.55
CA GLU A 314 -21.92 8.62 5.80
C GLU A 314 -22.97 9.26 6.72
N THR A 315 -22.52 9.77 7.88
CA THR A 315 -23.32 10.68 8.70
C THR A 315 -22.41 11.79 9.22
N ASP A 316 -22.67 13.02 8.78
CA ASP A 316 -21.94 14.20 9.26
C ASP A 316 -22.17 14.46 10.75
N PHE A 317 -21.08 14.65 11.48
CA PHE A 317 -21.11 15.04 12.89
C PHE A 317 -20.61 16.47 13.06
N ASN A 318 -21.54 17.39 13.36
CA ASN A 318 -21.16 18.75 13.74
C ASN A 318 -20.34 18.72 15.05
N ALA A 319 -19.08 19.15 14.96
CA ALA A 319 -18.09 19.10 16.03
C ALA A 319 -18.41 19.99 17.24
N TYR A 320 -19.21 21.06 17.05
CA TYR A 320 -19.59 21.97 18.13
C TYR A 320 -20.77 21.44 18.98
N LYS A 321 -21.41 20.33 18.58
CA LYS A 321 -22.46 19.65 19.37
C LYS A 321 -21.85 18.72 20.43
N THR A 322 -21.13 19.32 21.37
CA THR A 322 -20.47 18.68 22.52
C THR A 322 -21.46 18.20 23.60
N ILE A 323 -21.01 17.41 24.59
CA ILE A 323 -21.85 17.02 25.75
C ILE A 323 -22.33 18.26 26.49
N VAL A 324 -21.38 19.10 26.89
CA VAL A 324 -21.63 20.35 27.60
C VAL A 324 -21.96 21.42 26.54
N PRO A 325 -23.20 21.96 26.50
CA PRO A 325 -23.59 22.93 25.48
C PRO A 325 -22.69 24.16 25.54
N GLY A 326 -22.23 24.62 24.37
CA GLY A 326 -21.31 25.76 24.27
C GLY A 326 -19.84 25.46 24.58
N PHE A 327 -19.49 24.30 25.15
CA PHE A 327 -18.11 24.00 25.54
C PHE A 327 -17.16 23.94 24.34
N GLY A 328 -17.58 23.39 23.19
CA GLY A 328 -16.80 23.43 21.96
C GLY A 328 -16.43 24.86 21.50
N TYR A 329 -17.36 25.81 21.65
CA TYR A 329 -17.11 27.23 21.35
C TYR A 329 -16.25 27.92 22.41
N LEU A 330 -16.40 27.57 23.69
CA LEU A 330 -15.54 28.06 24.76
C LEU A 330 -14.10 27.60 24.57
N LEU A 331 -13.90 26.33 24.23
CA LEU A 331 -12.58 25.74 23.99
C LEU A 331 -11.90 26.37 22.78
N ASP A 332 -12.64 26.58 21.68
CA ASP A 332 -12.13 27.27 20.49
C ASP A 332 -11.85 28.76 20.76
N ARG A 333 -12.64 29.44 21.61
CA ARG A 333 -12.34 30.81 22.04
C ARG A 333 -11.06 30.91 22.88
N ILE A 334 -10.70 29.86 23.63
CA ILE A 334 -9.51 29.85 24.50
C ILE A 334 -8.25 29.37 23.76
N LEU A 335 -8.39 28.39 22.85
CA LEU A 335 -7.28 27.67 22.21
C LEU A 335 -7.27 27.74 20.67
N GLY A 336 -8.25 28.38 20.04
CA GLY A 336 -8.39 28.48 18.59
C GLY A 336 -7.42 29.46 17.94
N SER A 337 -7.57 29.67 16.62
CA SER A 337 -6.65 30.47 15.81
C SER A 337 -6.56 31.96 16.18
N SER A 338 -7.56 32.50 16.90
CA SER A 338 -7.56 33.87 17.43
C SER A 338 -6.81 34.03 18.75
N SER A 339 -6.33 32.93 19.36
CA SER A 339 -5.53 32.96 20.58
C SER A 339 -4.04 33.17 20.28
N SER A 340 -3.35 33.97 21.11
CA SER A 340 -1.89 34.14 21.00
C SER A 340 -1.18 32.78 21.07
N HIS A 341 -0.33 32.47 20.09
CA HIS A 341 0.40 31.20 20.03
C HIS A 341 1.16 30.86 21.32
N THR A 342 1.79 31.86 21.96
CA THR A 342 2.48 31.69 23.23
C THR A 342 1.52 31.31 24.35
N ARG A 343 0.38 32.02 24.46
CA ARG A 343 -0.66 31.71 25.45
C ARG A 343 -1.25 30.31 25.23
N ARG A 344 -1.53 29.93 23.97
CA ARG A 344 -2.04 28.61 23.61
C ARG A 344 -1.04 27.51 24.00
N ARG A 345 0.25 27.67 23.67
CA ARG A 345 1.30 26.71 24.06
C ARG A 345 1.40 26.57 25.58
N ILE A 346 1.45 27.67 26.33
CA ILE A 346 1.52 27.66 27.80
C ILE A 346 0.30 26.93 28.40
N LEU A 347 -0.92 27.25 27.97
CA LEU A 347 -2.14 26.61 28.46
C LEU A 347 -2.18 25.11 28.15
N LEU A 348 -1.76 24.70 26.95
CA LEU A 348 -1.67 23.29 26.58
C LEU A 348 -0.58 22.56 27.38
N HIS A 349 0.60 23.15 27.59
CA HIS A 349 1.64 22.54 28.42
C HIS A 349 1.18 22.36 29.87
N ILE A 350 0.53 23.37 30.47
CA ILE A 350 -0.03 23.26 31.83
C ILE A 350 -1.10 22.17 31.89
N PHE A 351 -2.01 22.13 30.91
CA PHE A 351 -3.09 21.13 30.86
C PHE A 351 -2.57 19.70 30.70
N HIS A 352 -1.64 19.46 29.78
CA HIS A 352 -1.04 18.14 29.59
C HIS A 352 -0.16 17.74 30.79
N ALA A 353 0.65 18.65 31.34
CA ALA A 353 1.45 18.38 32.53
C ALA A 353 0.58 18.01 33.74
N LEU A 354 -0.56 18.68 33.95
CA LEU A 354 -1.53 18.33 35.00
C LEU A 354 -2.03 16.88 34.85
N GLY A 355 -2.32 16.45 33.62
CA GLY A 355 -2.72 15.07 33.32
C GLY A 355 -1.61 14.05 33.57
N TYR A 356 -0.42 14.26 33.00
CA TYR A 356 0.72 13.34 33.16
C TYR A 356 1.19 13.23 34.62
N VAL A 357 1.28 14.35 35.35
CA VAL A 357 1.66 14.36 36.77
C VAL A 357 0.56 13.72 37.62
N GLY A 358 -0.72 13.99 37.34
CA GLY A 358 -1.84 13.34 38.02
C GLY A 358 -1.79 11.81 37.89
N MET A 359 -1.66 11.30 36.67
CA MET A 359 -1.54 9.85 36.40
C MET A 359 -0.27 9.26 37.02
N GLY A 360 0.89 9.91 36.84
CA GLY A 360 2.17 9.43 37.35
C GLY A 360 2.22 9.37 38.89
N VAL A 361 1.66 10.37 39.58
CA VAL A 361 1.60 10.39 41.05
C VAL A 361 0.61 9.34 41.59
N LEU A 362 -0.49 9.05 40.89
CA LEU A 362 -1.38 7.95 41.24
C LEU A 362 -0.64 6.60 41.20
N VAL A 363 0.09 6.31 40.12
CA VAL A 363 0.85 5.05 39.99
C VAL A 363 2.04 4.99 40.96
N LEU A 364 2.76 6.11 41.14
CA LEU A 364 3.84 6.19 42.12
C LEU A 364 3.34 5.98 43.55
N GLY A 365 2.11 6.39 43.87
CA GLY A 365 1.49 6.12 45.16
C GLY A 365 1.30 4.63 45.44
N ALA A 366 0.88 3.87 44.43
CA ALA A 366 0.81 2.40 44.51
C ALA A 366 2.21 1.78 44.68
N LEU A 367 3.22 2.27 43.95
CA LEU A 367 4.62 1.83 44.08
C LEU A 367 5.25 2.15 45.45
N VAL A 368 4.97 3.31 46.03
CA VAL A 368 5.48 3.67 47.37
C VAL A 368 4.77 2.85 48.46
N ALA A 369 3.46 2.63 48.33
CA ALA A 369 2.72 1.71 49.20
C ALA A 369 3.20 0.24 49.06
N TRP A 370 3.74 -0.13 47.90
CA TRP A 370 4.31 -1.45 47.61
C TRP A 370 5.70 -1.67 48.24
N ILE A 371 6.65 -0.75 48.02
CA ILE A 371 8.04 -0.89 48.51
C ILE A 371 8.10 -0.94 50.04
N PHE A 372 7.27 -0.14 50.70
CA PHE A 372 7.50 0.24 52.10
C PHE A 372 6.52 -0.37 53.10
N LYS A 373 5.65 -1.30 52.68
CA LYS A 373 4.52 -1.84 53.46
C LYS A 373 4.90 -2.41 54.84
N ASP A 374 6.07 -3.02 54.96
CA ASP A 374 6.54 -3.71 56.18
C ASP A 374 7.30 -2.80 57.16
N GLN A 375 7.38 -1.49 56.91
CA GLN A 375 7.93 -0.52 57.85
C GLN A 375 6.85 0.29 58.57
N ASN A 376 7.16 0.72 59.80
CA ASN A 376 6.20 1.38 60.70
C ASN A 376 5.99 2.86 60.30
N LEU A 377 5.17 3.08 59.26
CA LEU A 377 5.10 4.33 58.50
C LEU A 377 3.89 5.21 58.78
N ASP A 378 3.41 5.19 60.02
CA ASP A 378 2.28 6.03 60.43
C ASP A 378 2.53 7.53 60.27
N HIS A 379 3.81 7.96 60.19
CA HIS A 379 4.19 9.33 59.85
C HIS A 379 4.08 9.67 58.35
N ILE A 380 4.23 8.71 57.42
CA ILE A 380 4.20 8.98 55.97
C ILE A 380 2.80 8.79 55.38
N ARG A 381 1.98 7.88 55.93
CA ARG A 381 0.61 7.60 55.49
C ARG A 381 -0.27 8.86 55.31
N PRO A 382 -0.29 9.87 56.21
CA PRO A 382 -1.08 11.08 56.03
C PRO A 382 -0.54 12.04 54.95
N GLY A 383 0.75 11.98 54.63
CA GLY A 383 1.34 12.70 53.51
C GLY A 383 0.93 12.07 52.18
N LEU A 384 1.09 10.75 52.07
CA LEU A 384 0.73 9.97 50.88
C LEU A 384 -0.77 10.08 50.56
N ALA A 385 -1.66 9.97 51.55
CA ALA A 385 -3.10 10.12 51.33
C ALA A 385 -3.45 11.50 50.73
N ARG A 386 -2.80 12.58 51.20
CA ARG A 386 -3.02 13.93 50.66
C ARG A 386 -2.52 14.08 49.21
N THR A 387 -1.35 13.55 48.88
CA THR A 387 -0.84 13.63 47.49
C THR A 387 -1.66 12.79 46.52
N GLN A 388 -2.16 11.62 46.93
CA GLN A 388 -3.07 10.79 46.13
C GLN A 388 -4.40 11.49 45.84
N ILE A 389 -5.00 12.15 46.83
CA ILE A 389 -6.25 12.91 46.62
C ILE A 389 -6.04 14.05 45.62
N ILE A 390 -4.92 14.79 45.72
CA ILE A 390 -4.58 15.86 44.77
C ILE A 390 -4.39 15.30 43.35
N ALA A 391 -3.68 14.18 43.21
CA ALA A 391 -3.43 13.53 41.91
C ALA A 391 -4.71 12.96 41.26
N PHE A 392 -5.65 12.48 42.08
CA PHE A 392 -6.99 12.08 41.65
C PHE A 392 -7.78 13.28 41.11
N PHE A 393 -7.80 14.42 41.81
CA PHE A 393 -8.47 15.62 41.32
C PHE A 393 -7.81 16.19 40.04
N ALA A 394 -6.48 16.16 39.93
CA ALA A 394 -5.78 16.55 38.71
C ALA A 394 -6.19 15.68 37.50
N SER A 395 -6.27 14.36 37.71
CA SER A 395 -6.74 13.40 36.70
C SER A 395 -8.21 13.64 36.31
N LEU A 396 -9.07 13.90 37.30
CA LEU A 396 -10.49 14.22 37.07
C LEU A 396 -10.68 15.50 36.23
N VAL A 397 -9.89 16.55 36.50
CA VAL A 397 -9.90 17.78 35.69
C VAL A 397 -9.45 17.51 34.26
N PHE A 398 -8.36 16.76 34.07
CA PHE A 398 -7.84 16.41 32.75
C PHE A 398 -8.89 15.63 31.93
N CYS A 399 -9.35 14.49 32.45
CA CYS A 399 -10.34 13.65 31.78
C CYS A 399 -11.69 14.37 31.61
N GLY A 400 -12.07 15.25 32.54
CA GLY A 400 -13.27 16.07 32.47
C GLY A 400 -13.30 17.05 31.29
N VAL A 401 -12.17 17.66 30.94
CA VAL A 401 -12.06 18.54 29.75
C VAL A 401 -12.27 17.74 28.45
N PHE A 402 -11.70 16.52 28.37
CA PHE A 402 -11.96 15.62 27.24
C PHE A 402 -13.43 15.19 27.19
N PHE A 403 -14.02 14.82 28.33
CA PHE A 403 -15.43 14.45 28.42
C PHE A 403 -16.35 15.58 27.95
N ALA A 404 -16.16 16.80 28.46
CA ALA A 404 -16.92 17.98 28.03
C ALA A 404 -16.76 18.27 26.52
N SER A 405 -15.63 17.87 25.93
CA SER A 405 -15.31 18.00 24.49
C SER A 405 -15.91 16.91 23.60
N TYR A 406 -16.44 15.80 24.13
CA TYR A 406 -16.99 14.72 23.31
C TYR A 406 -18.27 15.11 22.59
N GLN A 407 -18.44 14.61 21.37
CA GLN A 407 -19.61 14.88 20.53
C GLN A 407 -20.80 14.03 21.00
N ARG A 408 -21.93 14.68 21.28
CA ARG A 408 -23.07 14.06 21.99
C ARG A 408 -23.67 12.85 21.26
N GLN A 409 -23.67 12.83 19.93
CA GLN A 409 -24.20 11.71 19.14
C GLN A 409 -23.20 10.56 19.01
N LEU A 410 -21.92 10.84 18.79
CA LEU A 410 -20.86 9.82 18.80
C LEU A 410 -20.81 9.12 20.16
N LEU A 411 -20.80 9.90 21.25
CA LEU A 411 -20.83 9.36 22.60
C LEU A 411 -22.11 8.56 22.89
N LYS A 412 -23.28 9.01 22.41
CA LYS A 412 -24.52 8.23 22.53
C LYS A 412 -24.44 6.92 21.74
N ARG A 413 -23.87 6.92 20.53
CA ARG A 413 -23.61 5.69 19.75
C ARG A 413 -22.67 4.75 20.52
N LEU A 414 -21.63 5.30 21.15
CA LEU A 414 -20.65 4.57 21.95
C LEU A 414 -21.28 3.94 23.21
N TYR A 415 -21.96 4.71 24.07
CA TYR A 415 -22.69 4.17 25.22
C TYR A 415 -23.81 3.20 24.86
N SER A 416 -24.38 3.29 23.64
CA SER A 416 -25.35 2.30 23.13
C SER A 416 -24.71 1.07 22.47
N SER A 417 -23.38 1.06 22.34
CA SER A 417 -22.62 -0.10 21.85
C SER A 417 -22.40 -1.10 22.98
N PHE A 418 -22.68 -2.38 22.71
CA PHE A 418 -22.40 -3.44 23.67
C PHE A 418 -20.92 -3.52 24.03
N ASN A 419 -20.00 -3.28 23.09
CA ASN A 419 -18.55 -3.41 23.34
C ASN A 419 -18.10 -2.42 24.42
N PHE A 420 -18.61 -1.19 24.35
CA PHE A 420 -18.40 -0.17 25.37
C PHE A 420 -19.01 -0.61 26.70
N LEU A 421 -20.30 -0.98 26.72
CA LEU A 421 -21.00 -1.35 27.95
C LEU A 421 -20.34 -2.54 28.64
N PHE A 422 -19.99 -3.60 27.90
CA PHE A 422 -19.31 -4.78 28.42
C PHE A 422 -17.96 -4.44 29.04
N LEU A 423 -17.12 -3.68 28.33
CA LEU A 423 -15.81 -3.30 28.82
C LEU A 423 -15.91 -2.35 30.03
N SER A 424 -16.72 -1.29 29.93
CA SER A 424 -16.97 -0.33 31.00
C SER A 424 -17.54 -1.00 32.26
N THR A 425 -18.50 -1.93 32.12
CA THR A 425 -19.03 -2.72 33.24
C THR A 425 -17.96 -3.62 33.84
N LYS A 426 -17.16 -4.33 33.03
CA LYS A 426 -16.06 -5.18 33.53
C LYS A 426 -15.03 -4.40 34.33
N LEU A 427 -14.58 -3.27 33.82
CA LEU A 427 -13.60 -2.41 34.49
C LEU A 427 -14.20 -1.85 35.79
N THR A 428 -15.47 -1.43 35.79
CA THR A 428 -16.17 -0.97 37.00
C THR A 428 -16.31 -2.08 38.05
N VAL A 429 -16.70 -3.30 37.66
CA VAL A 429 -16.82 -4.44 38.59
C VAL A 429 -15.46 -4.85 39.14
N ALA A 430 -14.40 -4.83 38.32
CA ALA A 430 -13.03 -5.07 38.77
C ALA A 430 -12.56 -4.02 39.78
N SER A 431 -12.79 -2.73 39.50
CA SER A 431 -12.49 -1.63 40.43
C SER A 431 -13.28 -1.72 41.73
N LEU A 432 -14.55 -2.11 41.70
CA LEU A 432 -15.37 -2.34 42.91
C LEU A 432 -14.90 -3.54 43.72
N ALA A 433 -14.60 -4.66 43.06
CA ALA A 433 -14.05 -5.85 43.71
C ALA A 433 -12.68 -5.57 44.34
N LEU A 434 -11.83 -4.80 43.66
CA LEU A 434 -10.56 -4.34 44.20
C LEU A 434 -10.78 -3.36 45.36
N GLY A 435 -11.72 -2.41 45.27
CA GLY A 435 -12.08 -1.52 46.37
C GLY A 435 -12.51 -2.28 47.64
N GLN A 436 -13.30 -3.34 47.46
CA GLN A 436 -13.68 -4.26 48.54
C GLN A 436 -12.48 -5.06 49.08
N PHE A 437 -11.59 -5.53 48.22
CA PHE A 437 -10.35 -6.22 48.60
C PHE A 437 -9.38 -5.30 49.39
N LEU A 438 -9.35 -4.01 49.05
CA LEU A 438 -8.64 -2.96 49.78
C LEU A 438 -9.37 -2.50 51.06
N ASN A 439 -10.51 -3.10 51.39
CA ASN A 439 -11.38 -2.72 52.52
C ASN A 439 -11.71 -1.22 52.58
N TRP A 440 -11.88 -0.58 51.42
CA TRP A 440 -12.25 0.84 51.28
C TRP A 440 -11.31 1.85 51.97
N ASP A 441 -10.03 1.50 52.15
CA ASP A 441 -9.02 2.43 52.70
C ASP A 441 -8.47 3.44 51.67
N CYS A 442 -7.50 4.25 52.07
CA CYS A 442 -6.93 5.32 51.24
C CYS A 442 -6.32 4.84 49.91
N ARG A 443 -5.99 3.54 49.76
CA ARG A 443 -5.47 2.96 48.51
C ARG A 443 -6.55 2.88 47.43
N VAL A 444 -7.83 2.93 47.80
CA VAL A 444 -8.96 2.94 46.86
C VAL A 444 -9.00 4.20 45.99
N VAL A 445 -8.35 5.30 46.41
CA VAL A 445 -8.17 6.52 45.59
C VAL A 445 -7.43 6.21 44.28
N TRP A 446 -6.41 5.34 44.32
CA TRP A 446 -5.70 4.89 43.12
C TRP A 446 -6.62 4.08 42.19
N VAL A 447 -7.41 3.15 42.75
CA VAL A 447 -8.33 2.29 41.99
C VAL A 447 -9.37 3.09 41.22
N TRP A 448 -9.92 4.15 41.82
CA TRP A 448 -10.84 5.07 41.12
C TRP A 448 -10.11 6.00 40.16
N GLY A 449 -8.86 6.37 40.42
CA GLY A 449 -8.01 7.11 39.49
C GLY A 449 -7.76 6.33 38.19
N ALA A 450 -7.33 5.07 38.32
CA ALA A 450 -7.19 4.12 37.21
C ALA A 450 -8.53 3.94 36.46
N TRP A 451 -9.64 3.75 37.19
CA TRP A 451 -10.97 3.67 36.59
C TRP A 451 -11.32 4.91 35.73
N ILE A 452 -11.00 6.13 36.18
CA ILE A 452 -11.23 7.36 35.38
C ILE A 452 -10.41 7.33 34.08
N TRP A 453 -9.11 6.98 34.15
CA TRP A 453 -8.24 6.92 32.98
C TRP A 453 -8.65 5.82 32.00
N MET A 454 -9.07 4.67 32.52
CA MET A 454 -9.66 3.58 31.73
C MET A 454 -10.95 4.01 31.02
N GLN A 455 -11.90 4.64 31.72
CA GLN A 455 -13.14 5.14 31.10
C GLN A 455 -12.84 6.20 30.04
N TRP A 456 -11.95 7.15 30.34
CA TRP A 456 -11.47 8.17 29.39
C TRP A 456 -10.94 7.51 28.11
N ALA A 457 -10.04 6.54 28.24
CA ALA A 457 -9.40 5.83 27.12
C ALA A 457 -10.44 5.16 26.21
N ILE A 458 -11.43 4.45 26.78
CA ILE A 458 -12.50 3.79 26.00
C ILE A 458 -13.56 4.76 25.47
N THR A 459 -13.60 6.03 25.93
CA THR A 459 -14.48 7.08 25.39
C THR A 459 -13.87 7.98 24.32
N LEU A 460 -12.57 7.86 24.02
CA LEU A 460 -11.87 8.77 23.09
C LEU A 460 -12.43 8.81 21.67
N ASP A 461 -13.06 7.74 21.18
CA ASP A 461 -13.72 7.71 19.86
C ASP A 461 -14.93 8.68 19.75
N ALA A 462 -15.38 9.25 20.86
CA ALA A 462 -16.39 10.30 20.86
C ALA A 462 -15.82 11.71 20.62
N LEU A 463 -14.50 11.89 20.57
CA LEU A 463 -13.86 13.19 20.34
C LEU A 463 -13.66 13.48 18.84
N PRO A 464 -14.17 14.60 18.29
CA PRO A 464 -13.95 14.95 16.89
C PRO A 464 -12.47 15.21 16.54
N PRO A 465 -12.01 14.90 15.32
CA PRO A 465 -10.64 15.20 14.88
C PRO A 465 -10.25 16.67 14.97
N SER A 466 -11.21 17.59 14.75
CA SER A 466 -11.01 19.03 14.94
C SER A 466 -10.66 19.38 16.39
N THR A 467 -11.36 18.77 17.35
CA THR A 467 -11.13 18.98 18.78
C THR A 467 -9.84 18.32 19.28
N MET A 468 -9.45 17.17 18.71
CA MET A 468 -8.12 16.57 18.94
C MET A 468 -6.99 17.51 18.52
N ARG A 469 -7.09 18.16 17.34
CA ARG A 469 -6.13 19.17 16.89
C ARG A 469 -6.10 20.41 17.77
N LEU A 470 -7.26 20.85 18.27
CA LEU A 470 -7.37 22.00 19.18
C LEU A 470 -6.62 21.76 20.49
N LEU A 471 -6.80 20.59 21.09
CA LEU A 471 -6.16 20.11 22.32
C LEU A 471 -4.70 19.63 22.14
N ALA A 472 -4.13 19.71 20.93
CA ALA A 472 -2.81 19.17 20.57
C ALA A 472 -2.62 17.70 20.99
N PHE A 473 -3.67 16.88 20.85
CA PHE A 473 -3.71 15.51 21.32
C PHE A 473 -3.31 14.51 20.22
N ARG A 474 -2.25 13.72 20.46
CA ARG A 474 -1.89 12.54 19.64
C ARG A 474 -2.43 11.27 20.29
N ARG A 475 -3.35 10.57 19.60
CA ARG A 475 -4.05 9.39 20.13
C ARG A 475 -3.10 8.27 20.59
N SER A 476 -2.05 7.97 19.81
CA SER A 476 -1.11 6.89 20.10
C SER A 476 -0.31 7.11 21.39
N VAL A 477 0.30 8.29 21.56
CA VAL A 477 1.26 8.57 22.65
C VAL A 477 0.61 8.49 24.04
N LEU A 478 -0.54 9.14 24.25
CA LEU A 478 -1.19 9.13 25.56
C LEU A 478 -1.92 7.81 25.83
N MET A 479 -2.47 7.14 24.80
CA MET A 479 -3.02 5.79 24.97
C MET A 479 -1.94 4.78 25.35
N LEU A 480 -0.77 4.82 24.72
CA LEU A 480 0.36 3.96 25.07
C LEU A 480 0.81 4.22 26.51
N SER A 481 0.85 5.49 26.92
CA SER A 481 1.18 5.88 28.30
C SER A 481 0.18 5.30 29.30
N VAL A 482 -1.14 5.51 29.11
CA VAL A 482 -2.19 4.95 29.98
C VAL A 482 -2.11 3.42 30.00
N LEU A 483 -2.03 2.75 28.85
CA LEU A 483 -1.94 1.28 28.78
C LEU A 483 -0.68 0.75 29.48
N THR A 484 0.45 1.45 29.40
CA THR A 484 1.69 1.07 30.08
C THR A 484 1.55 1.20 31.60
N PHE A 485 1.02 2.32 32.08
CA PHE A 485 0.79 2.55 33.51
C PHE A 485 -0.24 1.58 34.11
N GLU A 486 -1.32 1.29 33.40
CA GLU A 486 -2.32 0.29 33.82
C GLU A 486 -1.75 -1.13 33.79
N LEU A 487 -0.94 -1.49 32.80
CA LEU A 487 -0.26 -2.78 32.76
C LEU A 487 0.72 -2.95 33.92
N ILE A 488 1.51 -1.92 34.24
CA ILE A 488 2.40 -1.90 35.41
C ILE A 488 1.58 -2.09 36.70
N GLY A 489 0.46 -1.36 36.85
CA GLY A 489 -0.45 -1.53 37.99
C GLY A 489 -1.01 -2.95 38.12
N LEU A 490 -1.46 -3.55 37.02
CA LEU A 490 -1.96 -4.92 36.98
C LEU A 490 -0.87 -5.96 37.28
N VAL A 491 0.36 -5.76 36.80
CA VAL A 491 1.51 -6.65 37.08
C VAL A 491 1.91 -6.55 38.55
N ILE A 492 2.02 -5.35 39.13
CA ILE A 492 2.32 -5.16 40.56
C ILE A 492 1.24 -5.82 41.41
N LEU A 493 -0.05 -5.57 41.12
CA LEU A 493 -1.17 -6.20 41.82
C LEU A 493 -1.11 -7.74 41.72
N SER A 494 -0.77 -8.28 40.55
CA SER A 494 -0.65 -9.72 40.34
C SER A 494 0.54 -10.33 41.09
N LEU A 495 1.69 -9.65 41.14
CA LEU A 495 2.85 -10.11 41.92
C LEU A 495 2.58 -10.08 43.43
N GLU A 496 1.91 -9.02 43.91
CA GLU A 496 1.50 -8.90 45.31
C GLU A 496 0.48 -9.96 45.74
N LEU A 497 -0.46 -10.31 44.86
CA LEU A 497 -1.47 -11.35 45.10
C LEU A 497 -0.90 -12.77 44.99
N PHE A 498 -0.08 -13.06 43.96
CA PHE A 498 0.24 -14.43 43.57
C PHE A 498 1.69 -14.86 43.79
N ALA A 499 2.64 -13.93 43.95
CA ALA A 499 4.06 -14.25 44.06
C ALA A 499 4.68 -13.92 45.44
N LEU A 500 4.11 -12.96 46.18
CA LEU A 500 4.71 -12.45 47.41
C LEU A 500 3.91 -12.76 48.69
N ASP A 501 2.65 -13.21 48.59
CA ASP A 501 1.73 -13.55 49.72
C ASP A 501 1.58 -12.42 50.77
N ARG A 502 1.94 -11.18 50.41
CA ARG A 502 2.00 -10.01 51.31
C ARG A 502 0.63 -9.45 51.66
N TRP A 503 -0.43 -9.87 50.98
CA TRP A 503 -1.79 -9.42 51.20
C TRP A 503 -2.60 -10.51 51.89
N ILE A 504 -2.46 -10.56 53.22
CA ILE A 504 -3.31 -11.38 54.08
C ILE A 504 -4.76 -11.00 53.79
N VAL A 505 -5.47 -11.89 53.09
CA VAL A 505 -6.86 -11.71 52.71
C VAL A 505 -7.69 -11.60 54.00
N PRO A 506 -8.47 -10.52 54.21
CA PRO A 506 -9.42 -10.47 55.32
C PRO A 506 -10.35 -11.69 55.24
N LYS A 507 -10.69 -12.32 56.38
CA LYS A 507 -11.55 -13.51 56.46
C LYS A 507 -13.03 -13.17 56.16
N VAL A 508 -13.29 -12.59 54.99
CA VAL A 508 -14.59 -12.05 54.58
C VAL A 508 -15.03 -12.76 53.30
N ALA A 509 -15.92 -13.74 53.46
CA ALA A 509 -16.63 -14.32 52.34
C ALA A 509 -17.52 -13.24 51.69
N VAL A 510 -17.35 -13.01 50.39
CA VAL A 510 -18.12 -11.99 49.64
C VAL A 510 -19.63 -12.30 49.67
N VAL A 511 -19.99 -13.58 49.70
CA VAL A 511 -21.34 -14.07 49.97
C VAL A 511 -21.26 -15.15 51.03
N ASP A 512 -22.00 -14.98 52.13
CA ASP A 512 -22.20 -15.99 53.16
C ASP A 512 -23.69 -16.02 53.58
N ARG A 513 -24.47 -16.88 52.94
CA ARG A 513 -25.93 -16.98 53.11
C ARG A 513 -26.42 -18.41 52.89
N VAL A 514 -27.43 -18.83 53.66
CA VAL A 514 -28.21 -20.04 53.35
C VAL A 514 -29.26 -19.66 52.31
N ILE A 515 -29.21 -20.29 51.14
CA ILE A 515 -30.14 -20.07 50.03
C ILE A 515 -30.75 -21.42 49.65
N PHE A 516 -32.09 -21.52 49.69
CA PHE A 516 -32.85 -22.76 49.44
C PHE A 516 -32.32 -24.00 50.18
N GLY A 517 -32.00 -23.85 51.47
CA GLY A 517 -31.55 -24.94 52.34
C GLY A 517 -30.11 -25.41 52.14
N ARG A 518 -29.30 -24.77 51.28
CA ARG A 518 -27.85 -25.00 51.20
C ARG A 518 -27.08 -23.75 51.63
N HIS A 519 -25.97 -23.97 52.34
CA HIS A 519 -25.05 -22.92 52.76
C HIS A 519 -24.20 -22.49 51.55
N VAL A 520 -24.47 -21.29 51.02
CA VAL A 520 -23.71 -20.70 49.92
C VAL A 520 -22.69 -19.74 50.51
N GLN A 521 -21.45 -20.21 50.60
CA GLN A 521 -20.30 -19.46 51.09
C GLN A 521 -19.23 -19.43 49.98
N SER A 522 -18.90 -18.24 49.47
CA SER A 522 -17.76 -18.05 48.57
C SER A 522 -16.49 -17.83 49.40
N SER A 523 -15.50 -18.70 49.22
CA SER A 523 -14.23 -18.78 49.95
C SER A 523 -14.31 -18.90 51.50
N LYS A 524 -14.00 -20.10 51.99
CA LYS A 524 -13.55 -20.35 53.36
C LYS A 524 -12.18 -21.02 53.27
N LEU A 525 -11.13 -20.32 53.70
CA LEU A 525 -9.76 -20.84 53.62
C LEU A 525 -9.29 -21.34 54.99
N PHE A 526 -8.65 -22.52 54.96
CA PHE A 526 -8.31 -23.45 56.04
C PHE A 526 -9.45 -24.25 56.70
N SER A 527 -9.33 -25.58 56.56
CA SER A 527 -9.39 -26.49 57.70
C SER A 527 -7.95 -26.76 58.17
N SER A 528 -7.72 -26.79 59.48
CA SER A 528 -6.42 -27.15 60.03
C SER A 528 -6.18 -28.66 59.96
N ASP A 529 -5.06 -29.08 59.39
CA ASP A 529 -4.32 -30.20 59.95
C ASP A 529 -2.83 -30.05 59.66
N GLN A 530 -1.98 -30.31 60.65
CA GLN A 530 -0.53 -30.26 60.50
C GLN A 530 -0.01 -31.61 60.04
N ASN A 531 0.82 -31.64 59.00
CA ASN A 531 2.07 -32.39 59.10
C ASN A 531 3.16 -31.93 58.12
N LYS A 532 4.41 -32.18 58.52
CA LYS A 532 5.61 -31.64 57.88
C LYS A 532 6.02 -32.44 56.64
N GLY A 533 6.51 -31.73 55.62
CA GLY A 533 7.27 -32.31 54.50
C GLY A 533 8.03 -31.19 53.79
N ALA A 534 9.36 -31.28 53.72
CA ALA A 534 10.18 -30.26 53.07
C ALA A 534 9.92 -30.23 51.56
N MET A 535 9.83 -29.04 50.97
CA MET A 535 9.62 -28.85 49.52
C MET A 535 10.80 -28.10 48.86
N PRO A 536 11.01 -28.31 47.54
CA PRO A 536 12.18 -27.80 46.83
C PRO A 536 12.09 -26.30 46.52
N SER A 537 13.24 -25.71 46.19
CA SER A 537 13.36 -24.32 45.76
C SER A 537 12.53 -24.01 44.50
N PRO A 538 12.08 -22.74 44.33
CA PRO A 538 11.30 -22.34 43.17
C PRO A 538 12.09 -22.51 41.87
N LYS A 539 11.62 -23.43 41.01
CA LYS A 539 12.18 -23.65 39.66
C LYS A 539 11.91 -22.44 38.74
N PRO A 540 12.74 -22.20 37.72
CA PRO A 540 12.95 -20.87 37.13
C PRO A 540 11.82 -20.33 36.22
N LEU A 541 10.59 -20.87 36.28
CA LEU A 541 9.53 -20.54 35.32
C LEU A 541 9.14 -19.05 35.34
N LEU A 542 9.14 -18.40 36.51
CA LEU A 542 8.90 -16.95 36.61
C LEU A 542 10.05 -16.12 36.02
N SER A 543 11.30 -16.57 36.16
CA SER A 543 12.47 -15.92 35.54
C SER A 543 12.37 -15.94 34.02
N TRP A 544 11.90 -17.06 33.44
CA TRP A 544 11.66 -17.18 32.00
C TRP A 544 10.50 -16.29 31.53
N LEU A 545 9.44 -16.14 32.32
CA LEU A 545 8.35 -15.18 32.03
C LEU A 545 8.85 -13.72 32.08
N PHE A 546 9.70 -13.38 33.04
CA PHE A 546 10.29 -12.04 33.16
C PHE A 546 11.23 -11.72 31.97
N VAL A 547 12.02 -12.71 31.50
CA VAL A 547 12.86 -12.58 30.30
C VAL A 547 12.03 -12.52 29.02
N LEU A 548 10.92 -13.27 28.91
CA LEU A 548 10.00 -13.16 27.77
C LEU A 548 9.32 -11.79 27.71
N LEU A 549 8.96 -11.22 28.87
CA LEU A 549 8.34 -9.90 28.97
C LEU A 549 9.34 -8.75 28.74
N LEU A 550 10.59 -8.86 29.20
CA LEU A 550 11.64 -7.92 28.78
C LEU A 550 11.94 -8.03 27.28
N GLY A 551 11.92 -9.24 26.71
CA GLY A 551 12.05 -9.46 25.26
C GLY A 551 10.92 -8.85 24.41
N VAL A 552 9.77 -8.49 25.02
CA VAL A 552 8.72 -7.68 24.39
C VAL A 552 8.98 -6.18 24.58
N LEU A 553 9.53 -5.77 25.72
CA LEU A 553 9.85 -4.37 26.05
C LEU A 553 11.13 -3.83 25.38
N THR A 554 12.06 -4.71 24.97
CA THR A 554 13.24 -4.35 24.18
C THR A 554 13.26 -5.02 22.82
N ARG A 555 12.11 -5.05 22.13
CA ARG A 555 12.18 -4.85 20.69
C ARG A 555 12.38 -3.35 20.47
N HIS A 556 13.59 -2.96 20.02
CA HIS A 556 13.63 -1.81 19.12
C HIS A 556 12.63 -2.12 18.01
N THR A 557 11.56 -1.32 17.92
CA THR A 557 10.64 -1.35 16.79
C THR A 557 11.42 -0.81 15.59
N VAL A 558 12.19 -1.70 14.98
CA VAL A 558 12.70 -1.55 13.61
C VAL A 558 11.51 -1.08 12.79
N ALA A 559 11.59 0.11 12.20
CA ALA A 559 10.50 0.67 11.41
C ALA A 559 10.17 -0.30 10.27
N THR A 560 9.07 -1.02 10.41
CA THR A 560 8.61 -1.95 9.39
C THR A 560 7.74 -1.21 8.40
N TYR A 561 8.11 -1.25 7.12
CA TYR A 561 7.27 -0.77 6.04
C TYR A 561 6.50 -1.94 5.44
N ASN A 562 5.35 -1.68 4.84
CA ASN A 562 4.67 -2.63 3.98
C ASN A 562 5.22 -2.45 2.56
N ILE A 563 5.94 -3.44 2.06
CA ILE A 563 6.76 -3.37 0.84
C ILE A 563 6.18 -4.31 -0.22
N GLY A 564 5.89 -3.78 -1.40
CA GLY A 564 5.57 -4.54 -2.61
C GLY A 564 6.62 -4.34 -3.69
N VAL A 565 6.90 -5.40 -4.47
CA VAL A 565 7.77 -5.33 -5.65
C VAL A 565 7.12 -6.04 -6.84
N GLY A 566 7.33 -5.54 -8.04
CA GLY A 566 6.77 -6.11 -9.26
C GLY A 566 7.61 -5.77 -10.50
N LYS A 567 7.60 -6.66 -11.49
CA LYS A 567 8.29 -6.48 -12.78
C LYS A 567 7.36 -6.91 -13.90
N SER A 568 7.33 -6.17 -15.00
CA SER A 568 6.56 -6.53 -16.20
C SER A 568 7.22 -6.00 -17.48
N ASP A 569 7.03 -6.70 -18.58
CA ASP A 569 7.61 -6.38 -19.89
C ASP A 569 6.86 -5.22 -20.57
N ILE A 570 7.61 -4.18 -20.96
CA ILE A 570 7.14 -2.99 -21.71
C ILE A 570 7.72 -2.92 -23.14
N THR A 571 8.41 -3.96 -23.61
CA THR A 571 9.05 -4.00 -24.93
C THR A 571 8.07 -3.73 -26.07
N GLY A 572 8.28 -2.63 -26.78
CA GLY A 572 7.48 -2.21 -27.93
C GLY A 572 7.77 -2.98 -29.23
N PRO A 573 7.31 -2.47 -30.39
CA PRO A 573 7.50 -3.11 -31.69
C PRO A 573 8.98 -3.33 -32.06
N ALA A 574 9.38 -4.59 -32.20
CA ALA A 574 10.78 -4.96 -32.43
C ALA A 574 11.31 -4.80 -33.87
N ALA A 575 10.50 -4.27 -34.80
CA ALA A 575 10.97 -3.96 -36.16
C ALA A 575 10.22 -2.79 -36.79
N GLU A 576 10.87 -2.09 -37.72
CA GLU A 576 10.30 -0.99 -38.53
C GLU A 576 9.59 0.08 -37.66
N VAL A 577 10.17 0.46 -36.53
CA VAL A 577 9.80 1.65 -35.73
C VAL A 577 11.08 2.33 -35.28
N ILE A 578 11.19 3.65 -35.50
CA ILE A 578 12.38 4.42 -35.16
C ILE A 578 12.53 4.49 -33.62
N MET A 579 13.76 4.36 -33.15
CA MET A 579 14.08 4.42 -31.72
C MET A 579 14.15 5.86 -31.21
N MET A 580 13.89 6.04 -29.91
CA MET A 580 13.74 7.35 -29.27
C MET A 580 15.04 7.78 -28.61
N GLY A 581 15.66 8.84 -29.11
CA GLY A 581 16.83 9.46 -28.50
C GLY A 581 17.65 10.27 -29.50
N PHE A 582 18.32 9.61 -30.43
CA PHE A 582 19.22 10.27 -31.40
C PHE A 582 18.48 11.01 -32.54
N ALA A 583 17.15 10.87 -32.63
CA ALA A 583 16.29 11.53 -33.63
C ALA A 583 16.69 11.25 -35.10
N SER A 584 17.32 10.11 -35.38
CA SER A 584 17.73 9.68 -36.71
C SER A 584 16.68 8.79 -37.38
N SER A 585 16.28 9.12 -38.61
CA SER A 585 15.33 8.30 -39.39
C SER A 585 15.83 6.90 -39.71
N ASP A 586 17.15 6.72 -39.73
CA ASP A 586 17.78 5.45 -40.07
C ASP A 586 17.75 4.46 -38.89
N GLU A 587 17.46 4.94 -37.67
CA GLU A 587 17.47 4.19 -36.40
C GLU A 587 16.19 3.35 -36.19
N SER A 588 15.67 2.73 -37.25
CA SER A 588 14.56 1.79 -37.15
C SER A 588 14.99 0.50 -36.45
N ALA A 589 14.22 0.09 -35.44
CA ALA A 589 14.38 -1.22 -34.81
C ALA A 589 14.34 -2.36 -35.86
N ALA A 590 15.13 -3.39 -35.61
CA ALA A 590 15.32 -4.58 -36.44
C ALA A 590 15.66 -5.82 -35.58
N GLY A 591 15.18 -5.86 -34.34
CA GLY A 591 15.43 -6.94 -33.40
C GLY A 591 15.42 -6.53 -31.92
N ILE A 592 15.86 -7.45 -31.07
CA ILE A 592 15.98 -7.31 -29.62
C ILE A 592 17.35 -7.84 -29.19
N LEU A 593 18.08 -7.06 -28.39
CA LEU A 593 19.28 -7.48 -27.66
C LEU A 593 18.90 -7.94 -26.24
N ASN A 594 18.01 -7.20 -25.59
CA ASN A 594 17.31 -7.63 -24.38
C ASN A 594 15.98 -6.88 -24.25
N ARG A 595 15.00 -7.48 -23.56
CA ARG A 595 13.69 -6.84 -23.32
C ARG A 595 13.77 -5.66 -22.35
N LEU A 596 12.80 -4.76 -22.52
CA LEU A 596 12.55 -3.58 -21.70
C LEU A 596 11.51 -3.89 -20.61
N TYR A 597 11.73 -3.43 -19.39
CA TYR A 597 10.87 -3.70 -18.24
C TYR A 597 10.42 -2.44 -17.48
N ALA A 598 9.19 -2.50 -16.97
CA ALA A 598 8.74 -1.67 -15.87
C ALA A 598 8.92 -2.44 -14.54
N ARG A 599 9.51 -1.78 -13.55
CA ARG A 599 9.88 -2.33 -12.23
C ARG A 599 9.30 -1.44 -11.15
N ALA A 600 8.28 -1.93 -10.46
CA ALA A 600 7.48 -1.20 -9.48
C ALA A 600 7.90 -1.55 -8.05
N PHE A 601 8.07 -0.51 -7.24
CA PHE A 601 8.42 -0.55 -5.82
C PHE A 601 7.32 0.20 -5.04
N LEU A 602 6.54 -0.54 -4.28
CA LEU A 602 5.49 -0.01 -3.40
C LEU A 602 6.04 0.09 -1.98
N ILE A 603 5.93 1.29 -1.39
CA ILE A 603 6.26 1.55 0.01
C ILE A 603 5.01 2.08 0.70
N GLU A 604 4.54 1.40 1.73
CA GLU A 604 3.46 1.86 2.60
C GLU A 604 3.99 2.02 4.03
N ASP A 605 3.72 3.18 4.62
CA ASP A 605 3.88 3.45 6.05
C ASP A 605 2.67 2.88 6.80
N PRO A 606 2.83 1.85 7.65
CA PRO A 606 1.69 1.21 8.32
C PRO A 606 1.06 2.08 9.43
N ASP A 607 1.74 3.11 9.92
CA ASP A 607 1.21 4.00 10.96
C ASP A 607 0.23 5.02 10.37
N THR A 608 0.45 5.43 9.12
CA THR A 608 -0.36 6.45 8.42
C THR A 608 -1.24 5.87 7.31
N ASN A 609 -0.87 4.72 6.75
CA ASN A 609 -1.36 4.15 5.47
C ASN A 609 -1.03 5.03 4.25
N GLU A 610 -0.11 6.00 4.38
CA GLU A 610 0.44 6.71 3.24
C GLU A 610 1.24 5.74 2.38
N ARG A 611 1.00 5.77 1.08
CA ARG A 611 1.65 4.92 0.08
C ARG A 611 2.50 5.75 -0.86
N VAL A 612 3.56 5.15 -1.38
CA VAL A 612 4.34 5.62 -2.53
C VAL A 612 4.51 4.45 -3.50
N MET A 613 4.29 4.71 -4.79
CA MET A 613 4.53 3.77 -5.88
C MET A 613 5.59 4.36 -6.81
N PHE A 614 6.81 3.84 -6.75
CA PHE A 614 7.88 4.21 -7.67
C PHE A 614 8.00 3.15 -8.77
N VAL A 615 7.87 3.53 -10.03
CA VAL A 615 8.01 2.62 -11.17
C VAL A 615 9.17 3.06 -12.04
N HIS A 616 10.22 2.25 -12.06
CA HIS A 616 11.40 2.41 -12.90
C HIS A 616 11.18 1.71 -14.24
N CYS A 617 11.41 2.39 -15.36
CA CYS A 617 11.05 1.90 -16.70
C CYS A 617 12.24 1.97 -17.65
N ASP A 618 12.51 0.88 -18.38
CA ASP A 618 13.53 0.83 -19.42
C ASP A 618 13.03 1.58 -20.69
N LEU A 619 13.07 2.91 -20.65
CA LEU A 619 12.57 3.83 -21.69
C LEU A 619 13.50 5.04 -21.80
N HIS A 620 13.44 5.77 -22.92
CA HIS A 620 14.01 7.11 -23.05
C HIS A 620 13.43 8.08 -22.01
N SER A 621 12.11 8.13 -21.87
CA SER A 621 11.44 8.95 -20.86
C SER A 621 10.02 8.46 -20.62
N VAL A 622 9.45 8.75 -19.45
CA VAL A 622 8.01 8.58 -19.25
C VAL A 622 7.31 9.85 -19.73
N MET A 623 6.82 9.80 -20.96
CA MET A 623 6.09 10.91 -21.59
C MET A 623 4.85 11.30 -20.79
N GLN A 624 4.47 12.59 -20.82
CA GLN A 624 3.35 13.10 -20.03
C GLN A 624 2.02 12.39 -20.35
N LEU A 625 1.79 12.05 -21.62
CA LEU A 625 0.61 11.28 -22.06
C LEU A 625 0.56 9.87 -21.44
N VAL A 626 1.71 9.20 -21.31
CA VAL A 626 1.81 7.88 -20.65
C VAL A 626 1.48 8.01 -19.16
N HIS A 627 2.02 9.04 -18.49
CA HIS A 627 1.75 9.30 -17.08
C HIS A 627 0.27 9.60 -16.81
N GLN A 628 -0.37 10.42 -17.63
CA GLN A 628 -1.80 10.73 -17.53
C GLN A 628 -2.70 9.49 -17.71
N GLU A 629 -2.44 8.67 -18.74
CA GLU A 629 -3.22 7.45 -19.00
C GLU A 629 -3.04 6.42 -17.86
N VAL A 630 -1.82 6.20 -17.38
CA VAL A 630 -1.54 5.34 -16.21
C VAL A 630 -2.32 5.82 -14.99
N LEU A 631 -2.27 7.13 -14.67
CA LEU A 631 -3.04 7.68 -13.55
C LEU A 631 -4.56 7.51 -13.72
N ALA A 632 -5.11 7.71 -14.92
CA ALA A 632 -6.54 7.53 -15.20
C ALA A 632 -6.99 6.07 -15.00
N GLN A 633 -6.18 5.11 -15.43
CA GLN A 633 -6.45 3.69 -15.22
C GLN A 633 -6.28 3.29 -13.75
N LEU A 634 -5.27 3.81 -13.04
CA LEU A 634 -5.07 3.57 -11.60
C LEU A 634 -6.21 4.13 -10.76
N ALA A 635 -6.67 5.36 -11.03
CA ALA A 635 -7.79 5.98 -10.34
C ALA A 635 -9.06 5.13 -10.43
N THR A 636 -9.33 4.57 -11.62
CA THR A 636 -10.47 3.68 -11.88
C THR A 636 -10.30 2.31 -11.21
N LYS A 637 -9.12 1.70 -11.33
CA LYS A 637 -8.86 0.32 -10.89
C LYS A 637 -8.69 0.18 -9.38
N TYR A 638 -8.03 1.16 -8.77
CA TYR A 638 -7.70 1.20 -7.34
C TYR A 638 -8.49 2.27 -6.57
N ASN A 639 -9.59 2.78 -7.16
CA ASN A 639 -10.55 3.68 -6.50
C ASN A 639 -9.88 4.88 -5.80
N GLY A 640 -8.93 5.52 -6.48
CA GLY A 640 -8.21 6.71 -5.99
C GLY A 640 -7.10 6.45 -4.96
N VAL A 641 -6.69 5.21 -4.67
CA VAL A 641 -5.55 4.91 -3.78
C VAL A 641 -4.20 5.40 -4.35
N TYR A 642 -4.08 5.37 -5.68
CA TYR A 642 -2.93 5.88 -6.41
C TYR A 642 -3.35 7.11 -7.21
N THR A 643 -2.58 8.18 -7.06
CA THR A 643 -2.83 9.52 -7.62
C THR A 643 -1.50 10.15 -8.04
N GLU A 644 -1.55 11.29 -8.72
CA GLU A 644 -0.37 12.09 -9.04
C GLU A 644 0.48 12.45 -7.80
N GLN A 645 -0.12 12.53 -6.62
CA GLN A 645 0.62 12.83 -5.39
C GLN A 645 1.64 11.74 -5.02
N ASN A 646 1.33 10.47 -5.29
CA ASN A 646 2.05 9.31 -4.75
C ASN A 646 2.51 8.25 -5.75
N VAL A 647 2.26 8.46 -7.04
CA VAL A 647 2.88 7.69 -8.13
C VAL A 647 4.07 8.47 -8.67
N ILE A 648 5.17 7.76 -8.94
CA ILE A 648 6.34 8.26 -9.66
C ILE A 648 6.61 7.25 -10.78
N LEU A 649 6.64 7.74 -12.02
CA LEU A 649 7.05 6.97 -13.18
C LEU A 649 8.38 7.54 -13.69
N HIS A 650 9.45 6.77 -13.54
CA HIS A 650 10.83 7.13 -13.78
C HIS A 650 11.41 6.29 -14.92
N ALA A 651 12.35 6.85 -15.69
CA ALA A 651 12.95 6.18 -16.85
C ALA A 651 14.45 5.92 -16.67
N THR A 652 14.99 4.86 -17.29
CA THR A 652 16.45 4.66 -17.42
C THR A 652 17.11 5.70 -18.29
N HIS A 653 16.37 6.25 -19.26
CA HIS A 653 16.82 7.04 -20.41
C HIS A 653 17.53 6.24 -21.52
N THR A 654 17.17 4.97 -21.73
CA THR A 654 17.73 4.21 -22.87
C THR A 654 17.32 4.81 -24.21
N HIS A 655 18.30 5.06 -25.08
CA HIS A 655 18.07 5.47 -26.47
C HIS A 655 17.64 4.28 -27.36
N ALA A 656 17.93 3.04 -26.95
CA ALA A 656 17.65 1.82 -27.70
C ALA A 656 16.23 1.28 -27.50
N GLY A 657 15.21 2.14 -27.46
CA GLY A 657 13.80 1.78 -27.33
C GLY A 657 12.91 2.46 -28.38
N PRO A 658 11.85 1.81 -28.90
CA PRO A 658 10.98 2.40 -29.92
C PRO A 658 10.26 3.65 -29.41
N GLY A 659 10.12 4.67 -30.26
CA GLY A 659 9.51 5.96 -29.91
C GLY A 659 8.01 6.09 -30.20
N GLY A 660 7.56 7.33 -30.41
CA GLY A 660 6.19 7.64 -30.86
C GLY A 660 5.14 7.53 -29.76
N THR A 661 5.43 8.02 -28.56
CA THR A 661 4.54 7.90 -27.38
C THR A 661 4.30 9.22 -26.65
N ALA A 662 4.75 10.35 -27.23
CA ALA A 662 4.70 11.63 -26.54
C ALA A 662 3.33 12.32 -26.62
N GLY A 663 2.68 12.25 -27.77
CA GLY A 663 1.53 13.10 -28.11
C GLY A 663 1.92 14.55 -28.45
N TYR A 664 3.22 14.86 -28.40
CA TYR A 664 3.79 16.18 -28.61
C TYR A 664 4.68 16.14 -29.86
N PHE A 665 4.35 17.00 -30.84
CA PHE A 665 4.91 16.93 -32.19
C PHE A 665 6.44 16.92 -32.23
N LEU A 666 7.12 17.68 -31.37
CA LEU A 666 8.60 17.73 -31.35
C LEU A 666 9.24 16.35 -31.16
N TYR A 667 8.64 15.51 -30.31
CA TYR A 667 9.23 14.23 -29.93
C TYR A 667 8.77 13.08 -30.85
N ASP A 668 7.55 13.17 -31.40
CA ASP A 668 7.01 12.12 -32.27
C ASP A 668 7.39 12.33 -33.76
N VAL A 669 7.76 13.53 -34.20
CA VAL A 669 8.05 13.83 -35.64
C VAL A 669 9.23 13.03 -36.20
N SER A 670 10.31 12.86 -35.43
CA SER A 670 11.47 12.04 -35.84
C SER A 670 11.15 10.54 -35.91
N ILE A 671 10.03 10.12 -35.31
CA ILE A 671 9.53 8.73 -35.30
C ILE A 671 8.45 8.52 -36.39
N PHE A 672 8.20 9.54 -37.21
CA PHE A 672 7.07 9.62 -38.15
C PHE A 672 5.69 9.50 -37.48
N GLY A 673 5.57 9.96 -36.23
CA GLY A 673 4.31 10.16 -35.53
C GLY A 673 4.08 9.24 -34.33
N TYR A 674 2.82 9.20 -33.88
CA TYR A 674 2.41 8.46 -32.69
C TYR A 674 2.13 6.98 -32.98
N ILE A 675 2.78 6.08 -32.25
CA ILE A 675 2.72 4.62 -32.41
C ILE A 675 1.86 4.02 -31.30
N SER A 676 0.57 3.84 -31.59
CA SER A 676 -0.44 3.41 -30.63
C SER A 676 -0.10 2.09 -29.92
N GLU A 677 0.46 1.13 -30.66
CA GLU A 677 0.82 -0.20 -30.19
C GLU A 677 1.99 -0.17 -29.20
N ASN A 678 2.90 0.80 -29.34
CA ASN A 678 4.01 1.00 -28.41
C ASN A 678 3.49 1.66 -27.13
N PHE A 679 2.69 2.71 -27.27
CA PHE A 679 2.05 3.40 -26.15
C PHE A 679 1.22 2.43 -25.27
N ASP A 680 0.30 1.69 -25.88
CA ASP A 680 -0.58 0.77 -25.14
C ASP A 680 0.20 -0.39 -24.49
N LYS A 681 1.31 -0.85 -25.11
CA LYS A 681 2.22 -1.85 -24.53
C LYS A 681 2.98 -1.30 -23.32
N ILE A 682 3.48 -0.07 -23.38
CA ILE A 682 4.14 0.59 -22.25
C ILE A 682 3.16 0.81 -21.09
N VAL A 683 1.99 1.40 -21.35
CA VAL A 683 0.95 1.63 -20.32
C VAL A 683 0.51 0.32 -19.68
N SER A 684 0.20 -0.72 -20.47
CA SER A 684 -0.26 -2.01 -19.93
C SER A 684 0.82 -2.76 -19.16
N GLY A 685 2.10 -2.66 -19.56
CA GLY A 685 3.22 -3.20 -18.80
C GLY A 685 3.47 -2.47 -17.49
N ILE A 686 3.43 -1.13 -17.48
CA ILE A 686 3.50 -0.31 -16.24
C ILE A 686 2.37 -0.71 -15.28
N MET A 687 1.12 -0.77 -15.76
CA MET A 687 -0.03 -1.20 -14.97
C MET A 687 0.14 -2.63 -14.43
N SER A 688 0.74 -3.53 -15.19
CA SER A 688 1.01 -4.91 -14.77
C SER A 688 2.14 -5.02 -13.73
N ALA A 689 3.17 -4.17 -13.82
CA ALA A 689 4.20 -4.06 -12.79
C ALA A 689 3.62 -3.51 -11.47
N ILE A 690 2.78 -2.49 -11.56
CA ILE A 690 2.05 -1.92 -10.40
C ILE A 690 1.12 -2.98 -9.77
N ASP A 691 0.39 -3.75 -10.57
CA ASP A 691 -0.42 -4.88 -10.08
C ASP A 691 0.44 -5.90 -9.33
N ALA A 692 1.59 -6.29 -9.88
CA ALA A 692 2.51 -7.23 -9.25
C ALA A 692 3.05 -6.70 -7.92
N ALA A 693 3.41 -5.41 -7.85
CA ALA A 693 3.83 -4.77 -6.61
C ALA A 693 2.69 -4.67 -5.57
N HIS A 694 1.50 -4.23 -5.98
CA HIS A 694 0.32 -4.13 -5.10
C HIS A 694 -0.08 -5.49 -4.52
N ASN A 695 -0.03 -6.56 -5.32
CA ASN A 695 -0.41 -7.90 -4.89
C ASN A 695 0.71 -8.64 -4.12
N SER A 696 1.94 -8.10 -4.09
CA SER A 696 3.09 -8.70 -3.37
C SER A 696 3.48 -7.95 -2.09
N VAL A 697 2.59 -7.08 -1.58
CA VAL A 697 2.82 -6.31 -0.34
C VAL A 697 2.96 -7.23 0.87
N GLN A 698 4.05 -7.07 1.61
CA GLN A 698 4.26 -7.68 2.92
C GLN A 698 5.13 -6.79 3.82
N SER A 699 5.02 -7.00 5.14
CA SER A 699 5.87 -6.30 6.11
C SER A 699 7.35 -6.65 5.92
N GLY A 700 8.19 -5.62 5.96
CA GLY A 700 9.62 -5.68 5.70
C GLY A 700 10.37 -4.43 6.15
N THR A 701 11.63 -4.30 5.74
CA THR A 701 12.49 -3.17 6.13
C THR A 701 13.21 -2.61 4.90
N ILE A 702 13.41 -1.29 4.89
CA ILE A 702 14.16 -0.60 3.85
C ILE A 702 15.51 -0.21 4.43
N ARG A 703 16.59 -0.44 3.69
CA ARG A 703 17.93 0.01 4.03
C ARG A 703 18.49 0.87 2.90
N TRP A 704 19.51 1.68 3.18
CA TRP A 704 20.16 2.49 2.16
C TRP A 704 21.67 2.58 2.35
N ASN A 705 22.41 2.78 1.26
CA ASN A 705 23.83 3.16 1.25
C ASN A 705 24.21 3.81 -0.08
N LYS A 706 25.51 4.14 -0.23
CA LYS A 706 26.09 4.76 -1.41
C LYS A 706 27.55 4.40 -1.60
N GLY A 707 28.04 4.49 -2.84
CA GLY A 707 29.42 4.18 -3.21
C GLY A 707 29.77 4.70 -4.61
N GLU A 708 31.05 4.74 -4.93
CA GLU A 708 31.56 5.40 -6.14
C GLU A 708 31.72 4.43 -7.31
N VAL A 709 31.18 4.78 -8.49
CA VAL A 709 31.35 4.01 -9.72
C VAL A 709 32.65 4.43 -10.41
N THR A 710 33.70 3.61 -10.26
CA THR A 710 34.99 3.83 -10.92
C THR A 710 34.85 3.86 -12.44
N LYS A 711 35.35 4.91 -13.11
CA LYS A 711 35.19 5.13 -14.55
C LYS A 711 33.72 5.07 -15.02
N GLY A 712 32.79 5.60 -14.23
CA GLY A 712 31.35 5.51 -14.51
C GLY A 712 30.79 6.51 -15.53
N GLY A 713 31.60 7.44 -16.06
CA GLY A 713 31.19 8.39 -17.09
C GLY A 713 32.29 9.42 -17.41
N LYS A 714 32.01 10.32 -18.36
CA LYS A 714 32.82 11.51 -18.73
C LYS A 714 31.87 12.70 -18.92
N ASN A 715 32.25 13.90 -18.48
CA ASN A 715 31.49 15.10 -18.81
C ASN A 715 31.66 15.42 -20.30
N ARG A 716 30.55 15.56 -21.04
CA ARG A 716 30.57 15.84 -22.49
C ARG A 716 30.58 17.34 -22.81
N SER A 717 30.17 18.18 -21.86
CA SER A 717 30.11 19.64 -21.99
C SER A 717 31.00 20.34 -20.93
N PRO A 718 32.31 20.00 -20.83
CA PRO A 718 33.17 20.44 -19.73
C PRO A 718 33.32 21.97 -19.66
N ASP A 719 33.33 22.67 -20.79
CA ASP A 719 33.39 24.13 -20.84
C ASP A 719 32.14 24.78 -20.22
N ALA A 720 30.96 24.18 -20.40
CA ALA A 720 29.73 24.61 -19.73
C ALA A 720 29.83 24.40 -18.22
N TYR A 721 30.32 23.24 -17.76
CA TYR A 721 30.57 23.00 -16.33
C TYR A 721 31.58 24.01 -15.73
N LEU A 722 32.61 24.38 -16.50
CA LEU A 722 33.61 25.38 -16.14
C LEU A 722 33.08 26.83 -16.11
N ALA A 723 31.89 27.09 -16.66
CA ALA A 723 31.21 28.38 -16.53
C ALA A 723 30.59 28.63 -15.13
N ASN A 724 30.30 27.56 -14.36
CA ASN A 724 29.81 27.68 -12.97
C ASN A 724 30.78 28.48 -12.06
N LEU A 725 30.36 28.78 -10.83
CA LEU A 725 31.25 29.46 -9.88
C LEU A 725 32.42 28.57 -9.44
N ALA A 726 33.65 29.09 -9.51
CA ALA A 726 34.86 28.35 -9.12
C ALA A 726 34.83 27.89 -7.64
N SER A 727 34.26 28.69 -6.75
CA SER A 727 34.05 28.37 -5.33
C SER A 727 32.97 27.31 -5.08
N GLU A 728 32.05 27.10 -6.03
CA GLU A 728 31.09 26.00 -5.99
C GLU A 728 31.73 24.71 -6.53
N ARG A 729 32.42 24.78 -7.68
CA ARG A 729 33.17 23.63 -8.22
C ARG A 729 34.16 23.04 -7.22
N ALA A 730 34.86 23.88 -6.46
CA ALA A 730 35.84 23.46 -5.46
C ALA A 730 35.25 22.62 -4.29
N GLN A 731 33.93 22.49 -4.19
CA GLN A 731 33.25 21.63 -3.21
C GLN A 731 33.16 20.16 -3.69
N TYR A 732 33.51 19.88 -4.95
CA TYR A 732 33.39 18.57 -5.58
C TYR A 732 34.72 18.16 -6.21
N SER A 733 35.01 16.86 -6.22
CA SER A 733 36.27 16.29 -6.75
C SER A 733 36.29 16.13 -8.28
N SER A 734 35.14 16.28 -8.95
CA SER A 734 34.98 16.04 -10.39
C SER A 734 33.85 16.91 -10.98
N ASP A 735 33.88 17.05 -12.29
CA ASP A 735 32.85 17.57 -13.19
C ASP A 735 31.69 16.63 -13.49
N ILE A 736 31.73 15.38 -13.01
CA ILE A 736 30.60 14.44 -12.97
C ILE A 736 30.26 14.07 -11.52
N ASP A 737 29.07 13.51 -11.26
CA ASP A 737 28.76 12.87 -9.98
C ASP A 737 29.05 11.36 -10.08
N THR A 738 30.00 10.85 -9.29
CA THR A 738 30.41 9.44 -9.32
C THR A 738 29.67 8.57 -8.31
N THR A 739 28.83 9.16 -7.45
CA THR A 739 28.16 8.44 -6.36
C THR A 739 26.89 7.75 -6.86
N MET A 740 26.86 6.42 -6.79
CA MET A 740 25.65 5.62 -6.82
C MET A 740 25.00 5.57 -5.43
N ARG A 741 23.68 5.76 -5.34
CA ARG A 741 22.89 5.60 -4.10
C ARG A 741 21.87 4.48 -4.28
N ALA A 742 21.68 3.64 -3.27
CA ALA A 742 20.82 2.46 -3.36
C ALA A 742 19.87 2.31 -2.16
N LEU A 743 18.61 1.95 -2.44
CA LEU A 743 17.58 1.52 -1.50
C LEU A 743 17.39 0.01 -1.63
N HIS A 744 17.55 -0.73 -0.53
CA HIS A 744 17.44 -2.18 -0.46
C HIS A 744 16.17 -2.59 0.30
N PHE A 745 15.34 -3.41 -0.33
CA PHE A 745 14.03 -3.80 0.16
C PHE A 745 14.05 -5.24 0.69
N PHE A 746 13.99 -5.42 2.00
CA PHE A 746 14.03 -6.74 2.65
C PHE A 746 12.65 -7.14 3.18
N SER A 747 12.31 -8.44 3.10
CA SER A 747 11.16 -9.01 3.81
C SER A 747 11.39 -9.01 5.33
N SER A 748 10.32 -9.23 6.10
CA SER A 748 10.40 -9.52 7.55
C SER A 748 11.21 -10.78 7.89
N SER A 749 11.48 -11.67 6.93
CA SER A 749 12.39 -12.81 7.07
C SER A 749 13.84 -12.52 6.69
N GLY A 750 14.17 -11.28 6.29
CA GLY A 750 15.51 -10.88 5.85
C GLY A 750 15.88 -11.27 4.41
N LYS A 751 14.96 -11.81 3.59
CA LYS A 751 15.20 -12.04 2.15
C LYS A 751 15.18 -10.68 1.43
N LEU A 752 16.21 -10.38 0.65
CA LEU A 752 16.20 -9.26 -0.30
C LEU A 752 15.12 -9.51 -1.37
N ARG A 753 14.29 -8.50 -1.64
CA ARG A 753 13.19 -8.57 -2.62
C ARG A 753 13.36 -7.62 -3.79
N GLY A 754 14.06 -6.52 -3.57
CA GLY A 754 14.31 -5.55 -4.61
C GLY A 754 15.38 -4.55 -4.22
N VAL A 755 15.89 -3.87 -5.23
CA VAL A 755 16.91 -2.83 -5.13
C VAL A 755 16.50 -1.71 -6.08
N LEU A 756 16.36 -0.49 -5.55
CA LEU A 756 16.21 0.72 -6.35
C LEU A 756 17.46 1.57 -6.14
N ALA A 757 18.31 1.59 -7.16
CA ALA A 757 19.54 2.38 -7.18
C ALA A 757 19.41 3.56 -8.14
N PHE A 758 20.34 4.49 -8.03
CA PHE A 758 20.38 5.74 -8.78
C PHE A 758 21.82 6.07 -9.16
N TYR A 759 22.09 6.32 -10.44
CA TYR A 759 23.43 6.67 -10.93
C TYR A 759 23.39 7.57 -12.19
N PRO A 760 24.08 8.74 -12.21
CA PRO A 760 24.07 9.63 -13.38
C PRO A 760 25.09 9.20 -14.43
N VAL A 761 24.60 8.51 -15.45
CA VAL A 761 25.27 8.31 -16.74
C VAL A 761 24.20 8.09 -17.80
N HIS A 762 24.36 8.66 -18.99
CA HIS A 762 23.45 8.39 -20.11
C HIS A 762 23.55 6.92 -20.55
N PRO A 763 22.43 6.26 -20.88
CA PRO A 763 22.42 4.95 -21.54
C PRO A 763 22.49 5.12 -23.07
N THR A 764 23.63 5.65 -23.51
CA THR A 764 24.04 5.90 -24.90
C THR A 764 25.32 5.13 -25.25
N SER A 765 25.54 3.97 -24.63
CA SER A 765 26.65 3.08 -25.01
C SER A 765 26.37 2.34 -26.32
N LEU A 766 25.09 2.07 -26.59
CA LEU A 766 24.56 1.73 -27.91
C LEU A 766 24.38 3.02 -28.70
N THR A 767 25.19 3.17 -29.74
CA THR A 767 25.25 4.33 -30.64
C THR A 767 24.13 4.33 -31.66
N VAL A 768 24.02 5.40 -32.45
CA VAL A 768 23.01 5.59 -33.51
C VAL A 768 23.06 4.54 -34.63
N GLU A 769 24.08 3.69 -34.72
CA GLU A 769 24.12 2.51 -35.61
C GLU A 769 23.42 1.26 -35.03
N ASN A 770 23.05 1.27 -33.74
CA ASN A 770 22.30 0.17 -33.14
C ASN A 770 20.90 0.03 -33.76
N ARG A 771 20.46 -1.21 -33.97
CA ARG A 771 19.13 -1.54 -34.49
C ARG A 771 18.39 -2.56 -33.62
N LEU A 772 18.90 -2.86 -32.42
CA LEU A 772 18.32 -3.84 -31.50
C LEU A 772 17.77 -3.14 -30.27
N ILE A 773 16.52 -3.46 -29.89
CA ILE A 773 15.93 -2.94 -28.65
C ILE A 773 16.76 -3.41 -27.44
N SER A 774 17.04 -2.49 -26.52
CA SER A 774 17.85 -2.75 -25.33
C SER A 774 17.62 -1.73 -24.21
N GLY A 775 17.86 -2.17 -22.97
CA GLY A 775 17.99 -1.27 -21.81
C GLY A 775 19.35 -0.59 -21.69
N ASP A 776 20.25 -0.77 -22.67
CA ASP A 776 21.62 -0.24 -22.72
C ASP A 776 22.45 -0.64 -21.47
N ASN A 777 23.43 0.16 -21.06
CA ASN A 777 24.34 -0.14 -19.96
C ASN A 777 23.62 -0.31 -18.61
N LYS A 778 22.52 0.42 -18.37
CA LYS A 778 21.67 0.26 -17.17
C LYS A 778 20.92 -1.07 -17.19
N GLY A 779 20.24 -1.38 -18.30
CA GLY A 779 19.54 -2.64 -18.48
C GLY A 779 20.46 -3.87 -18.41
N TYR A 780 21.71 -3.76 -18.87
CA TYR A 780 22.71 -4.81 -18.67
C TYR A 780 23.09 -5.00 -17.20
N ALA A 781 23.35 -3.92 -16.48
CA ALA A 781 23.68 -3.96 -15.06
C ALA A 781 22.55 -4.56 -14.20
N GLU A 782 21.30 -4.22 -14.51
CA GLU A 782 20.10 -4.80 -13.90
C GLU A 782 19.95 -6.28 -14.25
N PHE A 783 20.09 -6.65 -15.53
CA PHE A 783 20.04 -8.04 -15.99
C PHE A 783 21.05 -8.93 -15.24
N LEU A 784 22.30 -8.47 -15.09
CA LEU A 784 23.32 -9.22 -14.36
C LEU A 784 22.95 -9.47 -12.88
N LEU A 785 22.36 -8.49 -12.19
CA LEU A 785 21.91 -8.68 -10.81
C LEU A 785 20.64 -9.53 -10.72
N GLU A 786 19.71 -9.39 -11.66
CA GLU A 786 18.46 -10.18 -11.70
C GLU A 786 18.70 -11.64 -12.11
N ASP A 787 19.80 -11.96 -12.82
CA ASP A 787 20.26 -13.34 -13.07
C ASP A 787 21.12 -13.90 -11.91
N GLU A 788 21.86 -13.07 -11.17
CA GLU A 788 22.59 -13.48 -9.94
C GLU A 788 21.62 -13.76 -8.76
N LEU A 789 20.51 -13.01 -8.65
CA LEU A 789 19.68 -12.94 -7.43
C LEU A 789 18.24 -13.46 -7.62
N ASP A 790 17.97 -14.67 -7.12
CA ASP A 790 16.65 -15.32 -7.22
C ASP A 790 15.50 -14.51 -6.57
N ASP A 791 14.49 -14.16 -7.38
CA ASP A 791 13.29 -13.36 -7.06
C ASP A 791 13.56 -11.89 -6.61
N VAL A 792 14.63 -11.26 -7.08
CA VAL A 792 14.91 -9.84 -6.80
C VAL A 792 14.55 -8.95 -7.99
N VAL A 793 13.86 -7.83 -7.75
CA VAL A 793 13.59 -6.79 -8.77
C VAL A 793 14.62 -5.66 -8.64
N VAL A 794 15.38 -5.38 -9.69
CA VAL A 794 16.49 -4.39 -9.64
C VAL A 794 16.26 -3.29 -10.66
N GLY A 795 16.16 -2.04 -10.20
CA GLY A 795 16.12 -0.85 -11.07
C GLY A 795 17.27 0.10 -10.75
N ILE A 796 17.92 0.62 -11.80
CA ILE A 796 18.99 1.62 -11.70
C ILE A 796 18.52 2.89 -12.42
N GLY A 797 17.93 3.80 -11.65
CA GLY A 797 17.46 5.10 -12.14
C GLY A 797 18.56 6.02 -12.64
N ILE A 798 18.19 6.95 -13.52
CA ILE A 798 19.03 8.05 -13.96
C ILE A 798 18.82 9.27 -13.05
N THR A 799 19.87 10.06 -12.85
CA THR A 799 19.80 11.26 -12.01
C THR A 799 20.24 12.49 -12.81
N ASN A 800 21.24 13.22 -12.34
CA ASN A 800 21.79 14.40 -12.99
C ASN A 800 22.85 14.04 -14.04
N ALA A 801 22.41 13.34 -15.08
CA ALA A 801 23.26 12.84 -16.16
C ALA A 801 23.27 13.71 -17.43
N GLY A 802 22.59 14.87 -17.45
CA GLY A 802 22.37 15.66 -18.67
C GLY A 802 23.64 16.08 -19.43
N ASP A 803 24.79 16.09 -18.76
CA ASP A 803 26.12 16.35 -19.31
C ASP A 803 27.08 15.15 -19.17
N VAL A 804 26.60 13.93 -18.88
CA VAL A 804 27.42 12.76 -18.51
C VAL A 804 27.27 11.61 -19.51
N SER A 805 28.24 11.50 -20.42
CA SER A 805 28.36 10.41 -21.39
C SER A 805 28.92 9.12 -20.75
N PRO A 806 28.49 7.91 -21.19
CA PRO A 806 29.15 6.66 -20.85
C PRO A 806 30.43 6.41 -21.68
N ASN A 807 30.64 7.17 -22.75
CA ASN A 807 31.67 6.97 -23.75
C ASN A 807 32.94 7.75 -23.35
N LEU A 808 33.97 7.02 -22.89
CA LEU A 808 35.14 7.64 -22.25
C LEU A 808 36.27 8.01 -23.21
N ILE A 809 36.26 7.49 -24.44
CA ILE A 809 37.30 7.75 -25.43
C ILE A 809 36.90 9.00 -26.22
N ASP A 810 37.82 9.96 -26.29
CA ASP A 810 37.70 11.13 -27.15
C ASP A 810 38.27 10.81 -28.53
N ASN A 811 37.48 10.94 -29.60
CA ASN A 811 37.95 10.65 -30.95
C ASN A 811 38.73 11.83 -31.56
N GLY A 812 38.72 13.01 -30.92
CA GLY A 812 39.42 14.21 -31.40
C GLY A 812 38.73 14.95 -32.55
N ASP A 813 37.57 14.48 -33.00
CA ASP A 813 36.72 15.07 -34.04
C ASP A 813 35.41 15.67 -33.49
N GLY A 814 35.26 15.73 -32.16
CA GLY A 814 34.03 16.15 -31.49
C GLY A 814 33.01 15.03 -31.28
N THR A 815 33.40 13.77 -31.41
CA THR A 815 32.62 12.58 -31.02
C THR A 815 33.33 11.76 -29.95
N PHE A 816 32.57 11.05 -29.12
CA PHE A 816 33.10 10.09 -28.14
C PHE A 816 32.81 8.65 -28.57
N SER A 817 33.67 7.72 -28.13
CA SER A 817 33.47 6.28 -28.28
C SER A 817 33.63 5.54 -26.95
N GLY A 818 32.98 4.37 -26.86
CA GLY A 818 33.10 3.49 -25.70
C GLY A 818 34.41 2.69 -25.71
N GLU A 819 34.79 2.13 -24.57
CA GLU A 819 36.05 1.36 -24.41
C GLU A 819 36.01 -0.06 -25.03
N GLY A 820 34.87 -0.51 -25.56
CA GLY A 820 34.72 -1.82 -26.20
C GLY A 820 34.96 -1.78 -27.71
N ASN A 821 35.28 -2.93 -28.32
CA ASN A 821 35.46 -3.05 -29.77
C ASN A 821 34.14 -2.91 -30.55
N THR A 822 33.01 -2.98 -29.83
CA THR A 822 31.66 -2.73 -30.35
C THR A 822 30.86 -1.92 -29.34
N SER A 823 29.79 -1.24 -29.79
CA SER A 823 28.88 -0.51 -28.90
C SER A 823 28.20 -1.43 -27.86
N ILE A 824 27.89 -2.68 -28.21
CA ILE A 824 27.37 -3.68 -27.27
C ILE A 824 28.42 -4.03 -26.20
N GLU A 825 29.69 -4.23 -26.57
CA GLU A 825 30.77 -4.47 -25.60
C GLU A 825 31.05 -3.24 -24.72
N SER A 826 30.85 -2.03 -25.26
CA SER A 826 30.92 -0.79 -24.47
C SER A 826 29.79 -0.68 -23.45
N ALA A 827 28.55 -1.05 -23.84
CA ALA A 827 27.42 -1.14 -22.92
C ALA A 827 27.66 -2.20 -21.83
N GLU A 828 28.30 -3.31 -22.18
CA GLU A 828 28.71 -4.35 -21.23
C GLU A 828 29.75 -3.82 -20.23
N ILE A 829 30.79 -3.12 -20.69
CA ILE A 829 31.84 -2.54 -19.83
C ILE A 829 31.23 -1.51 -18.85
N MET A 830 30.40 -0.59 -19.34
CA MET A 830 29.78 0.43 -18.48
C MET A 830 28.73 -0.16 -17.53
N GLY A 831 27.90 -1.08 -18.01
CA GLY A 831 26.94 -1.78 -17.17
C GLY A 831 27.62 -2.64 -16.11
N LYS A 832 28.75 -3.29 -16.43
CA LYS A 832 29.52 -4.08 -15.47
C LYS A 832 30.06 -3.23 -14.32
N ARG A 833 30.44 -1.97 -14.55
CA ARG A 833 30.88 -1.02 -13.50
C ARG A 833 29.74 -0.64 -12.55
N GLN A 834 28.55 -0.38 -13.10
CA GLN A 834 27.34 -0.14 -12.32
C GLN A 834 26.96 -1.39 -11.51
N TYR A 835 26.96 -2.58 -12.13
CA TYR A 835 26.75 -3.88 -11.47
C TYR A 835 27.75 -4.11 -10.33
N ASP A 836 29.06 -3.92 -10.54
CA ASP A 836 30.08 -4.23 -9.53
C ASP A 836 29.93 -3.34 -8.30
N THR A 837 29.63 -2.06 -8.53
CA THR A 837 29.35 -1.09 -7.47
C THR A 837 28.09 -1.49 -6.70
N LEU A 838 26.98 -1.80 -7.40
CA LEU A 838 25.72 -2.15 -6.75
C LEU A 838 25.76 -3.51 -6.04
N SER A 839 26.42 -4.51 -6.62
CA SER A 839 26.66 -5.82 -6.01
C SER A 839 27.49 -5.67 -4.72
N SER A 840 28.51 -4.79 -4.72
CA SER A 840 29.26 -4.40 -3.52
C SER A 840 28.37 -3.71 -2.47
N LEU A 841 27.51 -2.77 -2.88
CA LEU A 841 26.57 -2.09 -1.97
C LEU A 841 25.56 -3.05 -1.33
N ILE A 842 25.01 -4.01 -2.09
CA ILE A 842 24.09 -5.04 -1.61
C ILE A 842 24.77 -5.94 -0.56
N LYS A 843 26.05 -6.27 -0.76
CA LYS A 843 26.87 -7.12 0.12
C LYS A 843 27.48 -6.34 1.30
N GLY A 844 27.49 -5.00 1.24
CA GLY A 844 28.13 -4.11 2.20
C GLY A 844 27.25 -3.59 3.33
N THR A 845 27.84 -2.74 4.18
CA THR A 845 27.11 -2.06 5.26
C THR A 845 26.08 -1.08 4.69
N SER A 846 24.87 -1.10 5.26
CA SER A 846 23.78 -0.18 4.92
C SER A 846 23.10 0.34 6.18
N GLU A 847 22.53 1.54 6.10
CA GLU A 847 21.74 2.15 7.17
C GLU A 847 20.28 1.71 7.09
N LEU A 848 19.60 1.58 8.24
CA LEU A 848 18.17 1.29 8.29
C LEU A 848 17.36 2.59 8.07
N ILE A 849 16.43 2.59 7.11
CA ILE A 849 15.47 3.69 6.93
C ILE A 849 14.43 3.67 8.05
N GLN A 850 14.14 4.84 8.64
CA GLN A 850 13.19 5.00 9.75
C GLN A 850 12.41 6.31 9.64
N GLY A 851 11.11 6.25 9.94
CA GLY A 851 10.19 7.40 9.95
C GLY A 851 9.09 7.32 8.90
N SER A 852 8.24 8.35 8.86
CA SER A 852 7.05 8.40 8.00
C SER A 852 7.37 8.41 6.50
N VAL A 853 6.41 7.95 5.71
CA VAL A 853 6.41 8.12 4.24
C VAL A 853 5.45 9.24 3.86
N VAL A 854 5.89 10.17 3.03
CA VAL A 854 5.06 11.28 2.52
C VAL A 854 5.49 11.60 1.09
N ALA A 855 4.53 11.73 0.16
CA ALA A 855 4.78 12.27 -1.17
C ALA A 855 3.82 13.42 -1.48
N LYS A 856 4.34 14.42 -2.19
CA LYS A 856 3.57 15.59 -2.66
C LYS A 856 4.03 16.00 -4.06
N LEU A 857 3.08 16.31 -4.93
CA LEU A 857 3.29 16.78 -6.31
C LEU A 857 2.51 18.07 -6.54
N SER A 858 3.10 18.98 -7.33
CA SER A 858 2.40 20.08 -7.98
C SER A 858 2.77 20.10 -9.46
N TYR A 859 1.79 20.29 -10.33
CA TYR A 859 2.01 20.78 -11.68
C TYR A 859 2.30 22.29 -11.63
N VAL A 860 3.13 22.75 -12.56
CA VAL A 860 3.59 24.15 -12.68
C VAL A 860 3.65 24.50 -14.17
N ASP A 861 3.16 25.67 -14.56
CA ASP A 861 3.35 26.21 -15.90
C ASP A 861 4.73 26.89 -16.00
N PHE A 862 5.70 26.18 -16.55
CA PHE A 862 7.08 26.66 -16.69
C PHE A 862 7.25 27.76 -17.74
N SER A 863 6.23 28.09 -18.54
CA SER A 863 6.29 29.22 -19.48
C SER A 863 6.24 30.60 -18.80
N ALA A 864 5.80 30.66 -17.53
CA ALA A 864 5.49 31.91 -16.84
C ALA A 864 5.73 31.91 -15.31
N VAL A 865 6.63 31.06 -14.78
CA VAL A 865 6.98 31.10 -13.35
C VAL A 865 7.65 32.44 -13.01
N THR A 866 7.22 33.04 -11.90
CA THR A 866 7.87 34.22 -11.30
C THR A 866 8.74 33.78 -10.13
N LEU A 867 9.95 34.31 -10.04
CA LEU A 867 10.94 34.01 -9.00
C LEU A 867 10.78 34.96 -7.81
N ASP A 868 10.58 34.40 -6.63
CA ASP A 868 10.47 35.13 -5.37
C ASP A 868 11.81 35.78 -4.98
N GLY A 869 11.75 37.03 -4.52
CA GLY A 869 12.93 37.78 -4.07
C GLY A 869 13.86 38.28 -5.18
N VAL A 870 13.58 37.98 -6.45
CA VAL A 870 14.33 38.50 -7.60
C VAL A 870 13.62 39.73 -8.17
N THR A 871 14.37 40.84 -8.33
CA THR A 871 13.85 42.10 -8.87
C THR A 871 14.39 42.33 -10.27
N SER A 872 13.52 42.43 -11.27
CA SER A 872 13.90 42.84 -12.63
C SER A 872 14.46 44.26 -12.67
N THR A 873 15.40 44.50 -13.58
CA THR A 873 16.03 45.81 -13.78
C THR A 873 15.80 46.28 -15.22
N SER A 874 16.08 47.54 -15.54
CA SER A 874 16.05 48.02 -16.93
C SER A 874 17.09 47.35 -17.84
N ALA A 875 18.13 46.73 -17.27
CA ALA A 875 19.17 46.01 -17.99
C ALA A 875 18.88 44.50 -18.14
N ASP A 876 18.11 43.92 -17.22
CA ASP A 876 17.57 42.56 -17.30
C ASP A 876 16.09 42.59 -16.85
N PRO A 877 15.16 42.91 -17.77
CA PRO A 877 13.74 43.06 -17.43
C PRO A 877 13.03 41.73 -17.14
N TYR A 878 13.63 40.60 -17.51
CA TYR A 878 13.09 39.25 -17.34
C TYR A 878 13.83 38.44 -16.27
N ALA A 879 14.76 39.06 -15.53
CA ALA A 879 15.56 38.45 -14.47
C ALA A 879 14.74 37.62 -13.48
N ASN A 880 13.50 38.04 -13.19
CA ASN A 880 12.63 37.44 -12.19
C ASN A 880 11.65 36.38 -12.73
N ARG A 881 11.82 35.85 -13.94
CA ARG A 881 10.84 34.89 -14.51
C ARG A 881 11.43 33.86 -15.47
N THR A 882 10.67 32.81 -15.73
CA THR A 882 10.89 31.90 -16.87
C THR A 882 10.21 32.42 -18.15
N CYS A 883 10.54 31.78 -19.27
CA CYS A 883 10.15 32.17 -20.62
C CYS A 883 9.34 31.06 -21.32
N PRO A 884 8.47 31.39 -22.29
CA PRO A 884 7.86 30.39 -23.16
C PRO A 884 8.91 29.53 -23.87
N ALA A 885 8.62 28.24 -24.05
CA ALA A 885 9.60 27.27 -24.53
C ALA A 885 10.15 27.58 -25.94
N VAL A 886 11.48 27.67 -26.03
CA VAL A 886 12.23 27.87 -27.28
C VAL A 886 13.39 26.87 -27.33
N ILE A 887 13.65 26.30 -28.51
CA ILE A 887 14.87 25.54 -28.80
C ILE A 887 15.90 26.49 -29.39
N GLY A 888 17.13 26.46 -28.87
CA GLY A 888 18.27 27.21 -29.41
C GLY A 888 18.94 26.49 -30.57
N GLN A 889 19.62 27.22 -31.47
CA GLN A 889 20.20 26.64 -32.69
C GLN A 889 21.18 25.47 -32.44
N ASN A 890 21.92 25.48 -31.32
CA ASN A 890 22.95 24.47 -31.04
C ASN A 890 22.36 23.11 -30.63
N PHE A 891 21.04 23.01 -30.42
CA PHE A 891 20.32 21.71 -30.43
C PHE A 891 20.57 20.94 -31.72
N ALA A 892 20.68 21.62 -32.87
CA ALA A 892 20.89 20.98 -34.17
C ALA A 892 22.31 20.40 -34.35
N ALA A 893 23.26 20.69 -33.46
CA ALA A 893 24.59 20.07 -33.49
C ALA A 893 24.55 18.60 -33.02
N GLY A 894 23.60 18.23 -32.16
CA GLY A 894 23.73 17.04 -31.32
C GLY A 894 24.89 17.16 -30.33
N THR A 895 25.31 16.04 -29.75
CA THR A 895 26.39 15.96 -28.75
C THR A 895 27.52 15.05 -29.22
N GLU A 896 28.54 14.88 -28.40
CA GLU A 896 29.64 13.94 -28.61
C GLU A 896 29.15 12.47 -28.68
N ASP A 897 28.03 12.14 -28.04
CA ASP A 897 27.36 10.83 -28.11
C ASP A 897 26.59 10.59 -29.42
N GLY A 898 26.31 11.66 -30.18
CA GLY A 898 25.49 11.60 -31.39
C GLY A 898 25.34 12.97 -32.04
N ARG A 899 26.16 13.23 -33.06
CA ARG A 899 26.11 14.46 -33.87
C ARG A 899 24.97 14.38 -34.89
N VAL A 900 24.28 15.50 -35.11
CA VAL A 900 23.10 15.56 -36.00
C VAL A 900 23.42 16.31 -37.30
N LEU A 901 23.65 17.62 -37.26
CA LEU A 901 23.99 18.42 -38.44
C LEU A 901 25.38 19.06 -38.31
N SER A 902 26.31 18.64 -39.18
CA SER A 902 27.71 19.11 -39.21
C SER A 902 27.90 20.61 -39.50
N MET A 903 26.84 21.31 -39.90
CA MET A 903 26.84 22.77 -40.11
C MET A 903 26.53 23.58 -38.83
N PHE A 904 26.30 22.90 -37.71
CA PHE A 904 26.18 23.49 -36.38
C PHE A 904 27.34 23.01 -35.50
N THR A 905 27.72 23.84 -34.54
CA THR A 905 28.78 23.55 -33.57
C THR A 905 28.29 24.04 -32.22
N GLU A 906 28.48 23.24 -31.18
CA GLU A 906 28.11 23.64 -29.82
C GLU A 906 28.81 24.91 -29.37
N GLY A 907 28.16 25.67 -28.48
CA GLY A 907 28.67 26.95 -27.99
C GLY A 907 28.70 28.07 -29.04
N ASN A 908 28.29 27.83 -30.29
CA ASN A 908 28.28 28.86 -31.31
C ASN A 908 27.13 29.86 -31.09
N LEU A 909 27.49 31.08 -30.69
CA LEU A 909 26.54 32.19 -30.46
C LEU A 909 26.19 32.98 -31.73
N LYS A 910 26.82 32.69 -32.88
CA LYS A 910 26.53 33.38 -34.15
C LYS A 910 25.38 32.69 -34.88
N ALA A 911 24.35 33.44 -35.23
CA ALA A 911 23.17 32.91 -35.86
C ALA A 911 23.43 32.29 -37.25
N ASN A 912 22.89 31.10 -37.49
CA ASN A 912 22.82 30.50 -38.82
C ASN A 912 21.64 31.12 -39.62
N VAL A 913 21.96 32.00 -40.57
CA VAL A 913 20.99 32.81 -41.34
C VAL A 913 19.90 31.96 -42.04
N LEU A 914 20.26 30.79 -42.56
CA LEU A 914 19.32 29.90 -43.24
C LEU A 914 18.26 29.37 -42.26
N PHE A 915 18.68 28.88 -41.10
CA PHE A 915 17.78 28.29 -40.12
C PHE A 915 17.01 29.34 -39.29
N GLN A 916 17.58 30.51 -39.05
CA GLN A 916 16.83 31.66 -38.53
C GLN A 916 15.67 32.03 -39.46
N THR A 917 15.92 32.04 -40.77
CA THR A 917 14.89 32.31 -41.78
C THR A 917 13.81 31.24 -41.78
N ILE A 918 14.18 29.95 -41.75
CA ILE A 918 13.23 28.83 -41.69
C ILE A 918 12.38 28.89 -40.40
N GLY A 919 13.00 29.10 -39.24
CA GLY A 919 12.30 29.24 -37.96
C GLY A 919 11.29 30.39 -37.98
N GLY A 920 11.70 31.56 -38.51
CA GLY A 920 10.83 32.72 -38.69
C GLY A 920 9.64 32.47 -39.63
N VAL A 921 9.81 31.66 -40.68
CA VAL A 921 8.72 31.24 -41.58
C VAL A 921 7.74 30.27 -40.90
N ILE A 922 8.20 29.39 -40.01
CA ILE A 922 7.33 28.46 -39.26
C ILE A 922 6.54 29.21 -38.19
N LYS A 923 7.23 29.96 -37.32
CA LYS A 923 6.64 30.82 -36.28
C LYS A 923 7.66 31.85 -35.84
N GLU A 924 7.45 33.11 -36.21
CA GLU A 924 8.26 34.23 -35.73
C GLU A 924 8.30 34.25 -34.19
N THR A 925 9.51 34.33 -33.62
CA THR A 925 9.70 34.41 -32.16
C THR A 925 9.58 35.88 -31.72
N PRO A 926 8.57 36.28 -30.94
CA PRO A 926 8.40 37.67 -30.50
C PRO A 926 9.64 38.20 -29.78
N GLN A 927 10.02 39.47 -30.02
CA GLN A 927 11.24 40.07 -29.47
C GLN A 927 11.35 39.89 -27.94
N TRP A 928 10.27 40.12 -27.19
CA TRP A 928 10.26 39.96 -25.74
C TRP A 928 10.60 38.53 -25.27
N ILE A 929 10.33 37.51 -26.08
CA ILE A 929 10.68 36.11 -25.80
C ILE A 929 12.16 35.87 -26.13
N GLN A 930 12.69 36.47 -27.20
CA GLN A 930 14.13 36.44 -27.49
C GLN A 930 14.92 37.10 -26.35
N ASP A 931 14.48 38.28 -25.91
CA ASP A 931 15.06 39.02 -24.78
C ASP A 931 15.00 38.18 -23.47
N CYS A 932 13.86 37.53 -23.20
CA CYS A 932 13.68 36.65 -22.04
C CYS A 932 14.60 35.41 -22.09
N GLN A 933 14.70 34.77 -23.26
CA GLN A 933 15.60 33.63 -23.50
C GLN A 933 17.09 34.03 -23.48
N TYR A 934 17.39 35.32 -23.34
CA TYR A 934 18.72 35.94 -23.29
C TYR A 934 19.49 35.86 -24.62
N VAL A 935 20.23 36.94 -24.92
CA VAL A 935 20.87 37.21 -26.24
C VAL A 935 21.78 36.08 -26.76
N ASN A 936 22.38 35.27 -25.88
CA ASN A 936 23.22 34.15 -26.29
C ASN A 936 22.43 33.02 -26.97
N LYS A 937 21.14 32.84 -26.63
CA LYS A 937 20.31 31.79 -27.23
C LYS A 937 19.69 32.26 -28.53
N VAL A 938 20.36 31.99 -29.64
CA VAL A 938 19.78 32.16 -30.98
C VAL A 938 18.58 31.22 -31.15
N PRO A 939 17.35 31.72 -31.34
CA PRO A 939 16.17 30.86 -31.49
C PRO A 939 16.22 30.06 -32.79
N LEU A 940 15.92 28.76 -32.69
CA LEU A 940 15.67 27.87 -33.82
C LEU A 940 14.18 27.65 -34.04
N LEU A 941 13.46 27.27 -32.96
CA LEU A 941 12.02 27.02 -32.97
C LEU A 941 11.38 27.46 -31.66
N ALA A 942 10.36 28.32 -31.74
CA ALA A 942 9.52 28.69 -30.59
C ALA A 942 8.46 27.61 -30.30
N VAL A 943 8.91 26.41 -29.92
CA VAL A 943 8.09 25.20 -29.75
C VAL A 943 6.91 25.37 -28.77
N GLY A 944 7.02 26.25 -27.78
CA GLY A 944 5.95 26.58 -26.83
C GLY A 944 4.87 27.52 -27.36
N LEU A 945 5.06 28.12 -28.55
CA LEU A 945 4.15 29.08 -29.19
C LEU A 945 3.44 28.50 -30.42
N MET A 946 3.64 27.21 -30.71
CA MET A 946 3.09 26.57 -31.90
C MET A 946 1.57 26.39 -31.79
N GLU A 947 0.89 26.42 -32.93
CA GLU A 947 -0.56 26.30 -33.06
C GLU A 947 -0.91 25.08 -33.95
N PRO A 948 -2.05 24.40 -33.74
CA PRO A 948 -3.09 24.70 -32.76
C PRO A 948 -2.73 24.31 -31.31
N VAL A 949 -1.64 23.57 -31.11
CA VAL A 949 -1.10 23.21 -29.78
C VAL A 949 0.43 23.34 -29.76
N PRO A 950 1.04 23.68 -28.61
CA PRO A 950 2.49 23.71 -28.45
C PRO A 950 3.10 22.32 -28.73
N TRP A 951 4.30 22.32 -29.30
CA TRP A 951 5.00 21.08 -29.67
C TRP A 951 5.71 20.41 -28.48
N VAL A 952 5.63 21.00 -27.29
CA VAL A 952 6.19 20.52 -26.01
C VAL A 952 5.23 20.80 -24.84
N PRO A 953 5.32 20.04 -23.73
CA PRO A 953 4.56 20.32 -22.51
C PRO A 953 5.10 21.56 -21.78
N ASN A 954 4.24 22.57 -21.56
CA ASN A 954 4.54 23.74 -20.72
C ASN A 954 4.18 23.51 -19.23
N ILE A 955 3.15 22.70 -18.96
CA ILE A 955 2.68 22.38 -17.61
C ILE A 955 3.35 21.08 -17.17
N LEU A 956 4.25 21.15 -16.20
CA LEU A 956 5.12 20.04 -15.80
C LEU A 956 5.04 19.75 -14.29
N PRO A 957 5.09 18.48 -13.89
CA PRO A 957 5.12 18.10 -12.48
C PRO A 957 6.48 18.37 -11.82
N VAL A 958 6.44 18.88 -10.59
CA VAL A 958 7.52 18.78 -9.61
C VAL A 958 7.00 18.03 -8.38
N GLN A 959 7.80 17.10 -7.85
CA GLN A 959 7.36 16.23 -6.76
C GLN A 959 8.49 15.98 -5.77
N VAL A 960 8.13 15.88 -4.49
CA VAL A 960 9.04 15.60 -3.38
C VAL A 960 8.50 14.40 -2.62
N VAL A 961 9.34 13.39 -2.48
CA VAL A 961 9.04 12.14 -1.77
C VAL A 961 9.97 12.04 -0.56
N LYS A 962 9.43 11.79 0.61
CA LYS A 962 10.17 11.49 1.84
C LYS A 962 9.89 10.05 2.27
N ILE A 963 10.96 9.30 2.55
CA ILE A 963 10.93 7.91 3.03
C ILE A 963 11.86 7.86 4.25
N GLY A 964 11.33 8.13 5.44
CA GLY A 964 12.14 8.24 6.65
C GLY A 964 13.17 9.38 6.57
N GLN A 965 14.46 9.07 6.71
CA GLN A 965 15.57 10.04 6.57
C GLN A 965 16.08 10.23 5.13
N PHE A 966 15.57 9.47 4.16
CA PHE A 966 15.93 9.60 2.74
C PHE A 966 14.81 10.34 2.00
N ALA A 967 15.15 11.19 1.03
CA ALA A 967 14.17 11.84 0.18
C ALA A 967 14.57 11.80 -1.30
N ILE A 968 13.57 11.93 -2.17
CA ILE A 968 13.74 11.98 -3.62
C ILE A 968 13.11 13.28 -4.12
N ALA A 969 13.91 14.10 -4.79
CA ALA A 969 13.43 15.19 -5.64
C ALA A 969 13.12 14.60 -7.02
N VAL A 970 11.92 14.86 -7.55
CA VAL A 970 11.45 14.29 -8.81
C VAL A 970 11.27 15.42 -9.82
N THR A 971 11.94 15.32 -10.97
CA THR A 971 11.92 16.34 -12.04
C THR A 971 11.76 15.71 -13.42
N THR A 972 11.35 16.50 -14.41
CA THR A 972 11.01 16.04 -15.78
C THR A 972 12.12 16.28 -16.81
N PHE A 973 13.27 16.77 -16.37
CA PHE A 973 14.31 17.33 -17.22
C PHE A 973 15.60 16.50 -17.16
N GLU A 974 16.30 16.40 -18.28
CA GLU A 974 17.70 15.96 -18.32
C GLU A 974 18.57 16.99 -17.60
N THR A 975 18.91 16.68 -16.36
CA THR A 975 19.52 17.65 -15.44
C THR A 975 21.04 17.53 -15.50
N THR A 976 21.76 18.62 -15.75
CA THR A 976 23.25 18.60 -15.73
C THR A 976 23.82 18.36 -14.34
N THR A 977 25.10 18.01 -14.28
CA THR A 977 25.79 17.62 -13.05
C THR A 977 25.64 18.68 -11.96
N MET A 978 25.91 19.96 -12.26
CA MET A 978 25.83 21.02 -11.25
C MET A 978 24.37 21.41 -10.92
N ALA A 979 23.47 21.41 -11.91
CA ALA A 979 22.05 21.65 -11.68
C ALA A 979 21.46 20.62 -10.68
N GLY A 980 21.84 19.35 -10.80
CA GLY A 980 21.42 18.29 -9.89
C GLY A 980 21.96 18.42 -8.48
N ARG A 981 23.25 18.81 -8.34
CA ARG A 981 23.88 19.11 -7.05
C ARG A 981 23.15 20.26 -6.34
N ARG A 982 22.84 21.34 -7.07
CA ARG A 982 22.05 22.48 -6.58
C ARG A 982 20.65 22.05 -6.10
N ILE A 983 19.94 21.21 -6.87
CA ILE A 983 18.61 20.69 -6.47
C ILE A 983 18.69 19.81 -5.21
N ARG A 984 19.63 18.86 -5.14
CA ARG A 984 19.82 18.01 -3.94
C ARG A 984 20.07 18.87 -2.70
N ASN A 985 20.91 19.91 -2.80
CA ASN A 985 21.18 20.84 -1.70
C ASN A 985 19.94 21.66 -1.28
N THR A 986 19.16 22.17 -2.25
CA THR A 986 17.90 22.89 -1.97
C THR A 986 16.90 22.03 -1.22
N VAL A 987 16.58 20.84 -1.73
CA VAL A 987 15.57 19.95 -1.12
C VAL A 987 16.05 19.41 0.23
N LYS A 988 17.35 19.10 0.36
CA LYS A 988 17.95 18.69 1.65
C LYS A 988 17.82 19.78 2.70
N THR A 989 18.05 21.04 2.33
CA THR A 989 17.89 22.20 3.21
C THR A 989 16.43 22.38 3.63
N ALA A 990 15.49 22.31 2.67
CA ALA A 990 14.06 22.45 2.95
C ALA A 990 13.51 21.35 3.89
N LEU A 991 13.99 20.10 3.75
CA LEU A 991 13.52 18.96 4.53
C LEU A 991 14.30 18.68 5.83
N ALA A 992 15.40 19.40 6.10
CA ALA A 992 16.31 19.14 7.21
C ALA A 992 15.61 19.10 8.59
N SER A 993 14.61 19.97 8.81
CA SER A 993 13.79 20.04 10.02
C SER A 993 12.98 18.75 10.30
N THR A 994 12.84 17.89 9.30
CA THR A 994 12.05 16.65 9.36
C THR A 994 12.91 15.39 9.54
N GLY A 995 14.23 15.55 9.68
CA GLY A 995 15.18 14.45 9.87
C GLY A 995 15.75 13.86 8.57
N VAL A 996 15.57 14.51 7.42
CA VAL A 996 16.18 14.06 6.15
C VAL A 996 17.67 14.34 6.13
N THR A 997 18.47 13.30 5.86
CA THR A 997 19.94 13.35 5.85
C THR A 997 20.53 13.21 4.45
N GLU A 998 19.86 12.49 3.54
CA GLU A 998 20.26 12.31 2.14
C GLU A 998 19.07 12.63 1.21
N VAL A 999 19.37 13.23 0.06
CA VAL A 999 18.42 13.48 -1.01
C VAL A 999 19.00 12.95 -2.30
N GLU A 1000 18.22 12.21 -3.08
CA GLU A 1000 18.53 11.83 -4.45
C GLU A 1000 17.61 12.55 -5.46
N LEU A 1001 18.04 12.64 -6.71
CA LEU A 1001 17.28 13.20 -7.82
C LEU A 1001 16.79 12.09 -8.75
N ALA A 1002 15.47 11.90 -8.84
CA ALA A 1002 14.86 11.14 -9.94
C ALA A 1002 14.53 12.12 -11.08
N ALA A 1003 15.45 12.26 -12.03
CA ALA A 1003 15.26 13.08 -13.22
C ALA A 1003 14.32 12.37 -14.22
N ILE A 1004 13.96 13.03 -15.33
CA ILE A 1004 13.26 12.41 -16.48
C ILE A 1004 12.00 11.60 -16.05
N SER A 1005 11.26 12.13 -15.07
CA SER A 1005 10.15 11.45 -14.40
C SER A 1005 8.82 12.17 -14.64
N ASN A 1006 7.73 11.41 -14.75
CA ASN A 1006 6.32 11.83 -14.91
C ASN A 1006 5.99 12.68 -16.16
N ALA A 1007 6.97 13.32 -16.79
CA ALA A 1007 6.92 13.93 -18.11
C ALA A 1007 8.34 14.05 -18.67
N TYR A 1008 8.46 14.59 -19.88
CA TYR A 1008 9.74 14.94 -20.51
C TYR A 1008 9.68 16.35 -21.09
N ALA A 1009 10.72 17.14 -20.86
CA ALA A 1009 10.79 18.54 -21.31
C ALA A 1009 12.22 18.98 -21.66
N GLN A 1010 12.98 18.11 -22.34
CA GLN A 1010 14.39 18.35 -22.70
C GLN A 1010 15.26 18.61 -21.44
N TYR A 1011 16.21 19.53 -21.53
CA TYR A 1011 17.32 19.68 -20.58
C TYR A 1011 17.07 20.74 -19.51
N MET A 1012 17.88 20.67 -18.45
CA MET A 1012 17.98 21.68 -17.40
C MET A 1012 19.45 21.88 -16.99
N THR A 1013 20.02 22.99 -17.44
CA THR A 1013 21.34 23.48 -17.05
C THR A 1013 21.30 24.44 -15.85
N THR A 1014 22.45 24.78 -15.28
CA THR A 1014 22.59 26.01 -14.48
C THR A 1014 22.43 27.26 -15.36
N LYS A 1015 22.26 28.45 -14.75
CA LYS A 1015 22.23 29.72 -15.50
C LYS A 1015 23.58 29.99 -16.17
N GLU A 1016 24.65 29.57 -15.51
CA GLU A 1016 26.03 29.71 -15.99
C GLU A 1016 26.31 28.81 -17.19
N GLU A 1017 25.95 27.53 -17.10
CA GLU A 1017 26.00 26.57 -18.22
C GLU A 1017 25.09 27.01 -19.37
N TYR A 1018 23.87 27.47 -19.08
CA TYR A 1018 22.92 27.98 -20.08
C TYR A 1018 23.54 29.07 -20.96
N LEU A 1019 24.31 29.99 -20.36
CA LEU A 1019 24.91 31.12 -21.07
C LEU A 1019 25.99 30.70 -22.06
N THR A 1020 26.57 29.50 -21.94
CA THR A 1020 27.51 28.98 -22.95
C THR A 1020 26.82 28.51 -24.24
N GLN A 1021 25.55 28.07 -24.14
CA GLN A 1021 24.79 27.49 -25.25
C GLN A 1021 25.48 26.29 -25.94
N ASN A 1022 26.11 25.41 -25.16
CA ASN A 1022 26.24 23.99 -25.51
C ASN A 1022 24.87 23.33 -25.76
N TYR A 1023 24.85 22.07 -26.22
CA TYR A 1023 23.63 21.35 -26.55
C TYR A 1023 22.58 21.39 -25.43
N GLU A 1024 22.99 21.14 -24.18
CA GLU A 1024 22.11 21.16 -23.00
C GLU A 1024 21.53 22.56 -22.74
N GLY A 1025 22.33 23.62 -22.97
CA GLY A 1025 21.93 25.01 -22.79
C GLY A 1025 20.95 25.47 -23.87
N ALA A 1026 21.17 25.07 -25.12
CA ALA A 1026 20.24 25.30 -26.22
C ALA A 1026 18.92 24.53 -26.04
N SER A 1027 18.98 23.37 -25.41
CA SER A 1027 17.85 22.47 -25.13
C SER A 1027 17.15 22.76 -23.79
N THR A 1028 17.67 23.68 -22.97
CA THR A 1028 17.00 24.19 -21.77
C THR A 1028 15.89 25.15 -22.19
N LEU A 1029 14.65 24.66 -22.24
CA LEU A 1029 13.54 25.27 -22.98
C LEU A 1029 13.04 26.61 -22.41
N PHE A 1030 12.95 26.73 -21.08
CA PHE A 1030 12.22 27.81 -20.40
C PHE A 1030 13.10 29.01 -19.99
N GLY A 1031 14.26 29.14 -20.63
CA GLY A 1031 15.20 30.26 -20.45
C GLY A 1031 16.21 30.07 -19.30
N PRO A 1032 17.08 31.06 -19.06
CA PRO A 1032 18.21 30.98 -18.11
C PRO A 1032 17.79 30.77 -16.65
N ASN A 1033 16.51 30.99 -16.33
CA ASN A 1033 15.96 30.94 -14.98
C ASN A 1033 15.24 29.61 -14.67
N GLN A 1034 15.23 28.64 -15.60
CA GLN A 1034 14.51 27.36 -15.46
C GLN A 1034 14.92 26.58 -14.19
N LEU A 1035 16.23 26.45 -13.91
CA LEU A 1035 16.70 25.77 -12.69
C LEU A 1035 16.25 26.48 -11.41
N ALA A 1036 16.30 27.81 -11.37
CA ALA A 1036 15.86 28.58 -10.21
C ALA A 1036 14.35 28.39 -9.95
N ALA A 1037 13.54 28.34 -11.00
CA ALA A 1037 12.12 27.99 -10.90
C ALA A 1037 11.92 26.57 -10.36
N VAL A 1038 12.63 25.57 -10.86
CA VAL A 1038 12.55 24.19 -10.33
C VAL A 1038 12.95 24.13 -8.85
N GLN A 1039 14.01 24.83 -8.43
CA GLN A 1039 14.43 24.89 -7.03
C GLN A 1039 13.39 25.57 -6.12
N GLN A 1040 12.78 26.67 -6.57
CA GLN A 1040 11.70 27.35 -5.86
C GLN A 1040 10.48 26.43 -5.69
N GLU A 1041 10.03 25.82 -6.79
CA GLU A 1041 8.81 25.01 -6.78
C GLU A 1041 8.99 23.69 -6.00
N LEU A 1042 10.16 23.06 -6.07
CA LEU A 1042 10.51 21.95 -5.18
C LEU A 1042 10.54 22.39 -3.70
N THR A 1043 10.98 23.62 -3.40
CA THR A 1043 10.94 24.17 -2.03
C THR A 1043 9.50 24.39 -1.56
N ARG A 1044 8.62 24.91 -2.43
CA ARG A 1044 7.18 25.08 -2.17
C ARG A 1044 6.47 23.76 -1.90
N VAL A 1045 6.76 22.72 -2.70
CA VAL A 1045 6.25 21.36 -2.47
C VAL A 1045 6.82 20.77 -1.18
N ALA A 1046 8.13 20.91 -0.94
CA ALA A 1046 8.79 20.43 0.28
C ALA A 1046 8.19 21.05 1.55
N ALA A 1047 7.80 22.34 1.55
CA ALA A 1047 7.15 22.97 2.70
C ALA A 1047 5.87 22.23 3.14
N SER A 1048 5.14 21.63 2.20
CA SER A 1048 3.92 20.84 2.46
C SER A 1048 4.21 19.38 2.86
N VAL A 1049 5.45 18.90 2.60
CA VAL A 1049 5.99 17.65 3.17
C VAL A 1049 6.48 17.87 4.60
N VAL A 1050 7.01 19.05 4.92
CA VAL A 1050 7.43 19.47 6.27
C VAL A 1050 6.23 19.65 7.20
N ASP A 1051 5.23 20.40 6.77
CA ASP A 1051 4.02 20.70 7.56
C ASP A 1051 2.76 20.43 6.71
N PRO A 1052 2.00 19.35 6.99
CA PRO A 1052 0.75 19.04 6.29
C PRO A 1052 -0.38 20.08 6.46
N SER A 1053 -0.17 21.14 7.25
CA SER A 1053 -1.09 22.28 7.34
C SER A 1053 -0.75 23.41 6.36
N VAL A 1054 0.42 23.38 5.72
CA VAL A 1054 0.72 24.21 4.55
C VAL A 1054 -0.08 23.66 3.37
N PRO A 1055 -0.99 24.45 2.76
CA PRO A 1055 -1.78 23.97 1.63
C PRO A 1055 -0.91 23.89 0.37
N LEU A 1056 -0.90 22.72 -0.26
CA LEU A 1056 -0.40 22.55 -1.62
C LEU A 1056 -1.58 22.46 -2.58
N ASP A 1057 -1.66 23.39 -3.53
CA ASP A 1057 -2.48 23.18 -4.71
C ASP A 1057 -1.77 22.20 -5.66
N VAL A 1058 -2.54 21.32 -6.29
CA VAL A 1058 -2.03 20.40 -7.33
C VAL A 1058 -1.61 21.18 -8.57
N GLY A 1059 -2.11 22.41 -8.75
CA GLY A 1059 -1.72 23.32 -9.82
C GLY A 1059 -2.53 23.11 -11.10
N PRO A 1060 -2.16 23.76 -12.22
CA PRO A 1060 -2.91 23.69 -13.46
C PRO A 1060 -2.90 22.26 -14.04
N THR A 1061 -4.04 21.81 -14.55
CA THR A 1061 -4.15 20.51 -15.21
C THR A 1061 -3.32 20.50 -16.51
N PRO A 1062 -2.40 19.52 -16.71
CA PRO A 1062 -1.67 19.42 -17.96
C PRO A 1062 -2.60 19.13 -19.15
N MET A 1063 -2.14 19.45 -20.35
CA MET A 1063 -2.91 19.31 -21.58
C MET A 1063 -3.51 17.90 -21.72
N GLN A 1064 -4.78 17.82 -22.09
CA GLN A 1064 -5.44 16.57 -22.41
C GLN A 1064 -5.39 16.38 -23.93
N ILE A 1065 -4.66 15.36 -24.39
CA ILE A 1065 -4.45 15.10 -25.82
C ILE A 1065 -5.41 14.00 -26.27
N ASP A 1066 -6.23 14.29 -27.29
CA ASP A 1066 -7.07 13.27 -27.92
C ASP A 1066 -6.19 12.35 -28.77
N ARG A 1067 -5.90 11.15 -28.26
CA ARG A 1067 -5.09 10.13 -28.95
C ARG A 1067 -5.63 9.74 -30.33
N THR A 1068 -6.91 9.95 -30.62
CA THR A 1068 -7.50 9.65 -31.94
C THR A 1068 -7.21 10.73 -32.99
N SER A 1069 -6.78 11.91 -32.56
CA SER A 1069 -6.35 13.02 -33.44
C SER A 1069 -4.85 12.99 -33.79
N LEU A 1070 -4.07 12.13 -33.10
CA LEU A 1070 -2.63 12.02 -33.32
C LEU A 1070 -2.33 11.32 -34.65
N ILE A 1071 -1.39 11.90 -35.40
CA ILE A 1071 -1.02 11.44 -36.74
C ILE A 1071 0.06 10.36 -36.61
N THR A 1072 -0.07 9.31 -37.42
CA THR A 1072 1.02 8.39 -37.75
C THR A 1072 1.22 8.37 -39.26
N MET A 1073 2.46 8.58 -39.68
CA MET A 1073 2.94 8.37 -41.04
C MET A 1073 3.72 7.06 -41.16
N GLN A 1074 4.02 6.39 -40.04
CA GLN A 1074 4.73 5.12 -40.04
C GLN A 1074 3.83 3.98 -40.50
N THR A 1075 4.33 3.16 -41.41
CA THR A 1075 3.54 2.09 -42.01
C THR A 1075 3.34 0.90 -41.05
N GLY A 1076 2.13 0.36 -41.07
CA GLY A 1076 1.81 -0.94 -40.46
C GLY A 1076 2.18 -2.10 -41.37
N VAL A 1077 2.13 -3.33 -40.84
CA VAL A 1077 2.33 -4.54 -41.65
C VAL A 1077 1.21 -4.67 -42.68
N VAL A 1078 1.53 -4.71 -43.97
CA VAL A 1078 0.53 -4.94 -45.04
C VAL A 1078 0.13 -6.42 -45.05
N MET A 1079 1.10 -7.30 -45.33
CA MET A 1079 0.99 -8.75 -45.24
C MET A 1079 2.39 -9.37 -45.08
N ASP A 1080 2.43 -10.64 -44.69
CA ASP A 1080 3.62 -11.48 -44.69
C ASP A 1080 3.47 -12.64 -45.69
N ALA A 1081 4.59 -13.08 -46.25
CA ALA A 1081 4.69 -14.25 -47.10
C ALA A 1081 5.67 -15.28 -46.50
N ALA A 1082 5.33 -16.56 -46.63
CA ALA A 1082 6.27 -17.65 -46.40
C ALA A 1082 7.06 -17.92 -47.71
N PRO A 1083 8.22 -18.60 -47.66
CA PRO A 1083 8.98 -18.94 -48.85
C PRO A 1083 8.13 -19.84 -49.78
N LEU A 1084 8.38 -19.76 -51.09
CA LEU A 1084 7.61 -20.50 -52.09
C LEU A 1084 7.57 -22.02 -51.77
N LEU A 1085 6.37 -22.58 -51.66
CA LEU A 1085 6.09 -23.98 -51.28
C LEU A 1085 6.60 -24.38 -49.87
N ARG A 1086 6.83 -23.41 -48.98
CA ARG A 1086 7.25 -23.61 -47.57
C ARG A 1086 6.25 -22.94 -46.61
N SER A 1087 6.55 -23.01 -45.31
CA SER A 1087 5.77 -22.40 -44.22
C SER A 1087 6.59 -21.35 -43.47
N PHE A 1088 5.92 -20.52 -42.65
CA PHE A 1088 6.59 -19.57 -41.75
C PHE A 1088 7.51 -20.23 -40.71
N SER A 1089 7.31 -21.53 -40.43
CA SER A 1089 8.13 -22.35 -39.55
C SER A 1089 9.41 -22.92 -40.19
N ASP A 1090 9.63 -22.69 -41.49
CA ASP A 1090 10.79 -23.21 -42.22
C ASP A 1090 12.11 -22.58 -41.73
N VAL A 1091 13.17 -23.40 -41.65
CA VAL A 1091 14.49 -22.98 -41.17
C VAL A 1091 15.40 -22.82 -42.39
N ARG A 1092 15.57 -21.56 -42.84
CA ARG A 1092 16.39 -21.20 -44.01
C ARG A 1092 17.86 -21.59 -43.83
N THR A 1093 18.38 -21.39 -42.61
CA THR A 1093 19.77 -21.73 -42.26
C THR A 1093 19.79 -22.41 -40.91
N GLN A 1094 20.17 -23.69 -40.91
CA GLN A 1094 20.33 -24.49 -39.72
C GLN A 1094 21.63 -24.11 -38.98
N PRO A 1095 21.69 -24.26 -37.64
CA PRO A 1095 22.94 -24.13 -36.89
C PRO A 1095 23.92 -25.24 -37.27
N SER A 1096 25.22 -24.98 -37.08
CA SER A 1096 26.28 -26.01 -37.15
C SER A 1096 26.01 -27.12 -36.14
N SER A 1097 26.46 -28.34 -36.42
CA SER A 1097 26.22 -29.50 -35.54
C SER A 1097 26.91 -29.40 -34.18
N SER A 1098 28.00 -28.64 -34.06
CA SER A 1098 28.71 -28.38 -32.81
C SER A 1098 29.32 -26.98 -32.73
N TYR A 1099 29.44 -26.47 -31.51
CA TYR A 1099 30.00 -25.18 -31.15
C TYR A 1099 30.86 -25.32 -29.88
N THR A 1100 31.86 -24.46 -29.70
CA THR A 1100 32.64 -24.35 -28.46
C THR A 1100 32.15 -23.18 -27.62
N VAL A 1101 32.36 -23.22 -26.31
CA VAL A 1101 32.23 -22.01 -25.46
C VAL A 1101 33.19 -20.93 -25.98
N GLY A 1102 32.69 -19.70 -26.11
CA GLY A 1102 33.34 -18.57 -26.77
C GLY A 1102 32.95 -18.35 -28.23
N SER A 1103 32.14 -19.23 -28.83
CA SER A 1103 31.60 -19.07 -30.20
C SER A 1103 30.17 -18.54 -30.22
N VAL A 1104 29.68 -18.14 -31.40
CA VAL A 1104 28.30 -17.70 -31.61
C VAL A 1104 27.54 -18.75 -32.42
N ALA A 1105 26.50 -19.32 -31.82
CA ALA A 1105 25.55 -20.18 -32.52
C ALA A 1105 24.45 -19.35 -33.18
N SER A 1106 24.02 -19.73 -34.38
CA SER A 1106 22.99 -18.97 -35.12
C SER A 1106 22.08 -19.88 -35.94
N ALA A 1107 20.81 -19.49 -36.08
CA ALA A 1107 19.84 -20.10 -36.97
C ALA A 1107 18.93 -19.03 -37.59
N ILE A 1108 18.63 -19.17 -38.89
CA ILE A 1108 17.77 -18.24 -39.63
C ILE A 1108 16.47 -18.95 -40.00
N PHE A 1109 15.35 -18.40 -39.52
CA PHE A 1109 14.00 -18.86 -39.80
C PHE A 1109 13.36 -17.98 -40.88
N ALA A 1110 12.32 -18.50 -41.54
CA ALA A 1110 11.48 -17.71 -42.44
C ALA A 1110 10.71 -16.65 -41.64
N GLY A 1111 9.71 -17.06 -40.87
CA GLY A 1111 8.94 -16.19 -39.98
C GLY A 1111 8.28 -14.97 -40.65
N ALA A 1112 7.75 -14.10 -39.81
CA ALA A 1112 6.95 -12.93 -40.19
C ALA A 1112 7.42 -11.67 -39.42
N HIS A 1113 6.77 -10.53 -39.68
CA HIS A 1113 7.10 -9.27 -39.02
C HIS A 1113 6.70 -9.24 -37.53
N PRO A 1114 7.63 -8.89 -36.59
CA PRO A 1114 7.35 -8.90 -35.14
C PRO A 1114 6.40 -7.80 -34.63
N LYS A 1115 5.88 -6.90 -35.49
CA LYS A 1115 4.75 -6.02 -35.15
C LYS A 1115 3.45 -6.82 -34.95
N ASN A 1116 3.30 -7.96 -35.63
CA ASN A 1116 2.08 -8.76 -35.60
C ASN A 1116 1.83 -9.37 -34.21
N ALA A 1117 0.69 -9.02 -33.60
CA ALA A 1117 0.27 -9.54 -32.29
C ALA A 1117 1.36 -9.44 -31.20
N LEU A 1118 2.09 -8.32 -31.16
CA LEU A 1118 3.18 -8.04 -30.21
C LEU A 1118 2.88 -8.49 -28.76
N THR A 1119 1.67 -8.20 -28.26
CA THR A 1119 1.23 -8.53 -26.89
C THR A 1119 0.98 -10.02 -26.64
N LEU A 1120 0.96 -10.86 -27.68
CA LEU A 1120 0.78 -12.32 -27.60
C LEU A 1120 2.10 -13.10 -27.75
N VAL A 1121 3.23 -12.43 -28.02
CA VAL A 1121 4.54 -13.08 -28.19
C VAL A 1121 5.41 -12.82 -26.95
N SER A 1122 5.54 -13.85 -26.09
CA SER A 1122 6.35 -13.77 -24.87
C SER A 1122 7.86 -13.79 -25.11
N SER A 1123 8.30 -14.40 -26.23
CA SER A 1123 9.68 -14.44 -26.70
C SER A 1123 9.67 -14.80 -28.20
N PHE A 1124 10.39 -14.03 -29.02
CA PHE A 1124 10.56 -14.29 -30.45
C PHE A 1124 11.60 -15.38 -30.72
N CYS A 1125 12.55 -15.59 -29.80
CA CYS A 1125 13.65 -16.53 -29.93
C CYS A 1125 14.01 -17.15 -28.58
N ASP A 1126 14.06 -18.48 -28.52
CA ASP A 1126 14.50 -19.25 -27.36
C ASP A 1126 15.70 -20.15 -27.70
N VAL A 1127 16.58 -20.38 -26.72
CA VAL A 1127 17.47 -21.55 -26.71
C VAL A 1127 16.89 -22.59 -25.75
N GLN A 1128 16.71 -23.82 -26.23
CA GLN A 1128 16.28 -24.95 -25.43
C GLN A 1128 17.39 -25.98 -25.26
N LYS A 1129 17.61 -26.44 -24.03
CA LYS A 1129 18.56 -27.51 -23.69
C LYS A 1129 17.84 -28.85 -23.56
N LEU A 1130 18.47 -29.93 -24.04
CA LEU A 1130 18.03 -31.30 -23.80
C LEU A 1130 18.43 -31.75 -22.38
N GLY A 1131 17.44 -32.11 -21.57
CA GLY A 1131 17.62 -32.68 -20.23
C GLY A 1131 17.93 -34.18 -20.26
N SER A 1132 18.43 -34.71 -19.13
CA SER A 1132 18.72 -36.15 -18.95
C SER A 1132 17.50 -37.06 -19.06
N ASN A 1133 16.30 -36.50 -18.91
CA ASN A 1133 15.01 -37.17 -19.12
C ASN A 1133 14.54 -37.19 -20.59
N GLY A 1134 15.33 -36.66 -21.53
CA GLY A 1134 14.98 -36.55 -22.95
C GLY A 1134 14.02 -35.40 -23.30
N ALA A 1135 13.65 -34.55 -22.34
CA ALA A 1135 12.79 -33.38 -22.58
C ALA A 1135 13.62 -32.11 -22.84
N TYR A 1136 13.08 -31.19 -23.64
CA TYR A 1136 13.68 -29.88 -23.86
C TYR A 1136 13.16 -28.84 -22.85
N THR A 1137 14.07 -28.08 -22.24
CA THR A 1137 13.72 -26.94 -21.38
C THR A 1137 14.32 -25.66 -21.96
N THR A 1138 13.53 -24.59 -22.06
CA THR A 1138 14.04 -23.25 -22.41
C THR A 1138 15.02 -22.80 -21.33
N VAL A 1139 16.22 -22.42 -21.74
CA VAL A 1139 17.30 -21.91 -20.86
C VAL A 1139 17.65 -20.45 -21.15
N LEU A 1140 17.33 -19.94 -22.35
CA LEU A 1140 17.44 -18.54 -22.73
C LEU A 1140 16.23 -18.13 -23.57
N THR A 1141 15.87 -16.86 -23.49
CA THR A 1141 14.84 -16.17 -24.27
C THR A 1141 15.38 -14.83 -24.75
N ASP A 1142 14.67 -14.13 -25.65
CA ASP A 1142 15.00 -12.76 -26.12
C ASP A 1142 15.07 -11.67 -25.02
N ALA A 1143 14.81 -12.04 -23.76
CA ALA A 1143 15.06 -11.21 -22.58
C ALA A 1143 16.53 -11.24 -22.09
N HIS A 1144 17.28 -12.28 -22.45
CA HIS A 1144 18.63 -12.52 -21.94
C HIS A 1144 19.67 -11.94 -22.88
N TRP A 1145 20.62 -11.16 -22.36
CA TRP A 1145 21.62 -10.41 -23.13
C TRP A 1145 22.46 -11.25 -24.12
N ASP A 1146 22.64 -12.54 -23.82
CA ASP A 1146 23.39 -13.47 -24.66
C ASP A 1146 22.61 -14.05 -25.84
N LEU A 1147 21.29 -13.86 -25.90
CA LEU A 1147 20.43 -14.33 -26.99
C LEU A 1147 19.81 -13.16 -27.75
N ARG A 1148 20.35 -12.86 -28.93
CA ARG A 1148 19.88 -11.79 -29.80
C ARG A 1148 18.85 -12.33 -30.78
N TYR A 1149 17.76 -11.58 -30.94
CA TYR A 1149 16.80 -11.77 -32.02
C TYR A 1149 17.01 -10.65 -33.04
N ARG A 1150 17.17 -11.01 -34.33
CA ARG A 1150 17.22 -10.05 -35.43
C ARG A 1150 16.10 -10.33 -36.43
N TRP A 1151 15.57 -9.26 -37.00
CA TRP A 1151 14.58 -9.32 -38.06
C TRP A 1151 15.08 -8.50 -39.26
N GLU A 1152 15.00 -9.08 -40.46
CA GLU A 1152 15.23 -8.34 -41.70
C GLU A 1152 14.14 -8.64 -42.74
N ARG A 1153 13.75 -7.60 -43.49
CA ARG A 1153 12.89 -7.72 -44.66
C ARG A 1153 13.57 -8.61 -45.70
N TYR A 1154 12.84 -9.56 -46.28
CA TYR A 1154 13.33 -10.37 -47.38
C TYR A 1154 12.35 -10.34 -48.55
N LEU A 1155 12.85 -10.05 -49.76
CA LEU A 1155 12.01 -9.79 -50.93
C LEU A 1155 10.94 -8.72 -50.60
N ILE A 1156 9.70 -8.91 -51.04
CA ILE A 1156 8.61 -7.93 -50.86
C ILE A 1156 7.89 -8.11 -49.52
N ALA A 1157 7.51 -9.35 -49.18
CA ALA A 1157 6.68 -9.66 -48.00
C ALA A 1157 7.22 -10.82 -47.16
N GLU A 1158 8.31 -11.47 -47.57
CA GLU A 1158 8.98 -12.43 -46.69
C GLU A 1158 9.80 -11.68 -45.62
N SER A 1159 10.30 -12.43 -44.65
CA SER A 1159 11.34 -11.95 -43.74
C SER A 1159 12.39 -13.03 -43.49
N LYS A 1160 13.46 -12.66 -42.81
CA LYS A 1160 14.34 -13.58 -42.11
C LYS A 1160 14.35 -13.21 -40.64
N ASN A 1161 14.30 -14.24 -39.82
CA ASN A 1161 14.24 -14.15 -38.37
C ASN A 1161 15.47 -14.89 -37.81
N THR A 1162 16.49 -14.15 -37.41
CA THR A 1162 17.77 -14.74 -36.97
C THR A 1162 17.80 -14.81 -35.44
N CYS A 1163 18.06 -16.01 -34.93
CA CYS A 1163 18.40 -16.27 -33.54
C CYS A 1163 19.92 -16.35 -33.43
N GLU A 1164 20.57 -15.54 -32.58
CA GLU A 1164 22.02 -15.58 -32.34
C GLU A 1164 22.31 -15.76 -30.84
N TRP A 1165 22.91 -16.88 -30.46
CA TRP A 1165 23.37 -17.12 -29.08
C TRP A 1165 24.88 -16.93 -28.99
N ASN A 1166 25.31 -15.93 -28.21
CA ASN A 1166 26.71 -15.75 -27.83
C ASN A 1166 27.05 -16.66 -26.64
N ILE A 1167 27.78 -17.76 -26.88
CA ILE A 1167 28.03 -18.81 -25.87
C ILE A 1167 29.18 -18.38 -24.95
N ARG A 1168 28.96 -17.36 -24.10
CA ARG A 1168 30.05 -16.74 -23.33
C ARG A 1168 30.72 -17.68 -22.32
N LYS A 1169 32.05 -17.56 -22.20
CA LYS A 1169 32.82 -18.24 -21.16
C LYS A 1169 32.38 -17.79 -19.77
N GLY A 1170 32.00 -18.75 -18.93
CA GLY A 1170 31.51 -18.50 -17.56
C GLY A 1170 30.02 -18.14 -17.45
N GLY A 1171 29.29 -18.03 -18.57
CA GLY A 1171 27.83 -17.82 -18.53
C GLY A 1171 27.09 -19.01 -17.93
N ARG A 1172 26.09 -18.76 -17.09
CA ARG A 1172 25.29 -19.77 -16.35
C ARG A 1172 24.65 -20.83 -17.27
N THR A 1173 24.30 -20.44 -18.49
CA THR A 1173 23.67 -21.29 -19.52
C THR A 1173 24.66 -21.81 -20.58
N SER A 1174 25.84 -21.19 -20.69
CA SER A 1174 26.93 -21.50 -21.64
C SER A 1174 27.77 -22.69 -21.19
N VAL A 1175 27.09 -23.82 -20.93
CA VAL A 1175 27.69 -25.06 -20.44
C VAL A 1175 27.51 -26.19 -21.45
N ALA A 1176 28.33 -27.24 -21.34
CA ALA A 1176 28.25 -28.36 -22.28
C ALA A 1176 26.86 -29.03 -22.30
N GLY A 1177 26.47 -29.54 -23.48
CA GLY A 1177 25.19 -30.24 -23.69
C GLY A 1177 24.65 -30.10 -25.11
N THR A 1178 23.44 -30.61 -25.34
CA THR A 1178 22.73 -30.51 -26.61
C THR A 1178 21.63 -29.45 -26.53
N TYR A 1179 21.57 -28.58 -27.54
CA TYR A 1179 20.70 -27.43 -27.60
C TYR A 1179 19.98 -27.33 -28.96
N ARG A 1180 18.94 -26.50 -29.03
CA ARG A 1180 18.26 -26.10 -30.27
C ARG A 1180 17.68 -24.70 -30.13
N PHE A 1181 17.49 -24.00 -31.25
CA PHE A 1181 16.74 -22.75 -31.29
C PHE A 1181 15.25 -23.02 -31.55
N VAL A 1182 14.39 -22.19 -30.95
CA VAL A 1182 12.97 -22.13 -31.29
C VAL A 1182 12.58 -20.68 -31.56
N HIS A 1183 12.05 -20.42 -32.76
CA HIS A 1183 11.52 -19.12 -33.16
C HIS A 1183 10.00 -19.19 -33.30
N ARG A 1184 9.30 -18.14 -32.89
CA ARG A 1184 7.83 -18.08 -32.94
C ARG A 1184 7.33 -16.67 -33.17
N GLY A 1185 6.13 -16.56 -33.72
CA GLY A 1185 5.49 -15.29 -34.04
C GLY A 1185 4.11 -15.46 -34.66
N TYR A 1186 3.59 -14.38 -35.23
CA TYR A 1186 2.32 -14.34 -35.95
C TYR A 1186 2.52 -13.77 -37.35
N SER A 1187 1.94 -14.42 -38.36
CA SER A 1187 1.90 -13.90 -39.74
C SER A 1187 0.54 -13.28 -40.07
N LYS A 1188 0.55 -12.20 -40.85
CA LYS A 1188 -0.63 -11.48 -41.33
C LYS A 1188 -0.87 -11.78 -42.80
N ASN A 1189 -2.04 -12.32 -43.14
CA ASN A 1189 -2.42 -12.46 -44.55
C ASN A 1189 -3.01 -11.16 -45.12
N LEU A 1190 -3.22 -11.10 -46.44
CA LEU A 1190 -3.76 -9.92 -47.14
C LEU A 1190 -5.18 -9.50 -46.66
N LEU A 1191 -5.93 -10.40 -46.02
CA LEU A 1191 -7.23 -10.11 -45.39
C LEU A 1191 -7.09 -9.62 -43.92
N GLY A 1192 -5.87 -9.36 -43.46
CA GLY A 1192 -5.57 -8.91 -42.10
C GLY A 1192 -5.64 -9.99 -41.01
N ARG A 1193 -5.89 -11.26 -41.36
CA ARG A 1193 -5.96 -12.36 -40.38
C ARG A 1193 -4.57 -12.73 -39.87
N LEU A 1194 -4.40 -12.70 -38.55
CA LEU A 1194 -3.21 -13.15 -37.85
C LEU A 1194 -3.24 -14.66 -37.59
N THR A 1195 -2.11 -15.34 -37.81
CA THR A 1195 -1.95 -16.79 -37.58
C THR A 1195 -0.64 -17.07 -36.87
N ALA A 1196 -0.67 -17.77 -35.73
CA ALA A 1196 0.52 -18.15 -34.98
C ALA A 1196 1.34 -19.22 -35.73
N TYR A 1197 2.66 -19.18 -35.59
CA TYR A 1197 3.57 -20.23 -36.05
C TYR A 1197 4.73 -20.42 -35.06
N GLU A 1198 5.35 -21.60 -35.09
CA GLU A 1198 6.59 -21.93 -34.38
C GLU A 1198 7.49 -22.75 -35.31
N GLY A 1199 8.77 -22.38 -35.39
CA GLY A 1199 9.83 -23.11 -36.08
C GLY A 1199 10.90 -23.56 -35.09
N THR A 1200 11.45 -24.75 -35.27
CA THR A 1200 12.49 -25.33 -34.41
C THR A 1200 13.68 -25.75 -35.26
N SER A 1201 14.90 -25.38 -34.84
CA SER A 1201 16.12 -25.78 -35.54
C SER A 1201 16.48 -27.25 -35.32
N ASN A 1202 17.39 -27.76 -36.14
CA ASN A 1202 18.17 -28.94 -35.80
C ASN A 1202 18.91 -28.74 -34.47
N THR A 1203 19.21 -29.85 -33.80
CA THR A 1203 19.98 -29.86 -32.55
C THR A 1203 21.47 -29.67 -32.83
N PHE A 1204 22.15 -28.96 -31.95
CA PHE A 1204 23.60 -28.77 -31.96
C PHE A 1204 24.19 -29.05 -30.58
N THR A 1205 25.45 -29.45 -30.52
CA THR A 1205 26.18 -29.62 -29.25
C THR A 1205 27.00 -28.38 -28.91
N VAL A 1206 27.10 -28.07 -27.62
CA VAL A 1206 28.10 -27.14 -27.09
C VAL A 1206 29.12 -27.96 -26.30
N THR A 1207 30.40 -27.76 -26.61
CA THR A 1207 31.54 -28.30 -25.85
C THR A 1207 32.24 -27.21 -25.07
N ALA A 1208 32.96 -27.59 -24.01
CA ALA A 1208 33.76 -26.69 -23.18
C ALA A 1208 34.86 -25.95 -23.98
#